data_AF-A0A0S2KA77-F1
#
_entry.id   AF-A0A0S2KA77-F1
#
_cell.length_a   1.000
_cell.length_b   1.000
_cell.length_c   1.000
_cell.angle_alpha   90.00
_cell.angle_beta   90.00
_cell.angle_gamma   90.00
#
_symmetry.space_group_name_H-M   'P 1'
#
loop_
_entity.id
_entity.type
_entity.pdbx_description
1 polymer ?
#
loop_
_entity_poly.entity_id
_entity_poly.type
_entity_poly.pdbx_seq_one_letter_code
_entity_poly.pdbx_strand_id
1 'polypeptide(L)'
;MKRLPAVLCLTSALVLSYCTTNANPVTNVAPTPADAFMANIAQYCGQSFSGRIVANNPPVDDDPFEGQSLVMQVRECTANEIRIPFHVGNDHSRTWILTRTDDGLRLKHDHRHEDGSDDAVTMYGGDTEDVGTAMRQEFPVDQFSIDMFTHEGLMVSLTNVWAMEIHPGRHFYYELARRDSDRLFRVEFDLGQPVSAPPPPWGRPNTASDATTRQHTALRASLPFEDDRDFAESQRGFIAAPPYDRIMGAAGNVVWDMGRYEFLLNGQDYDSIHPSLQRQATLNMNYGLYEVVPDFIYQIRGYDLANMTLIRGETGWILFDVLLTSETAAAALAFANEQLGELPVTAIVYSHSHIDHFGGVRGVVDEADVSAGRVQIYAPVGFMEEAISENVYAGNAMTRRASYQYGNPLPASPFGQVDSAIGKGLARGSSGLIAPTVVVTDDFEEHMIDGVRVVFQNTPGTEAPAEMNAWFPDSKVFWAAENITATIHNIYTLRGALVRDALSWSRQINEALYRFGRDAEVMVSSHNWPRWGNERIQEVMRDQRDAYANLNNQVLNLANRGVTINQMHNEYQVPQSLQQSWAVRQYHGSEFHNSRAVINRYLGYWDGNPATLAPLSPEESAPEFVSMMGGANAIMKRSDELVAQGNYRLAMELLNKLVYGEPGNQAAKSRLADVFEQLGYQYESTSMRNVFLTAAQELRYGIAPAGPARGTSPDLARAMTTSQWWDAVATRVDSRAADGMAFIINFVTPDTGEQFVIEMRGGTLTNISGYQSEQADATIRMNRSDLDTVIMGQATLATQLGAGRGQVEGNVAVLQQLASVLVEFDPTFEIMPGTKH
;
A
#
# COMPACT_ATOMS: atom_id res chain seq x y z
N MET A 1 47.10 -74.52 -16.72
CA MET A 1 46.23 -75.70 -16.96
C MET A 1 44.77 -75.29 -16.76
N LYS A 2 43.83 -76.01 -17.39
CA LYS A 2 42.35 -75.87 -17.37
C LYS A 2 41.78 -75.36 -16.02
N ARG A 3 40.72 -74.54 -15.97
CA ARG A 3 39.34 -74.83 -16.45
C ARG A 3 38.48 -73.59 -16.77
N LEU A 4 37.67 -73.68 -17.84
CA LEU A 4 36.32 -73.06 -18.00
C LEU A 4 35.27 -73.99 -17.32
N PRO A 5 33.94 -73.68 -17.23
CA PRO A 5 33.13 -72.65 -17.92
C PRO A 5 32.48 -71.67 -16.89
N ALA A 6 31.39 -70.90 -17.10
CA ALA A 6 30.35 -70.89 -18.13
C ALA A 6 29.68 -69.50 -18.33
N VAL A 7 28.64 -69.47 -19.16
CA VAL A 7 27.72 -68.36 -19.43
C VAL A 7 26.31 -68.74 -18.94
N LEU A 8 25.54 -67.78 -18.41
CA LEU A 8 24.08 -67.81 -18.55
C LEU A 8 23.52 -66.39 -18.71
N CYS A 9 22.81 -66.13 -19.80
CA CYS A 9 22.04 -64.91 -19.98
C CYS A 9 20.68 -65.03 -19.30
N LEU A 10 20.16 -63.92 -18.79
CA LEU A 10 18.71 -63.70 -18.74
C LEU A 10 18.40 -62.22 -18.94
N THR A 11 17.95 -61.90 -20.15
CA THR A 11 17.43 -60.60 -20.54
C THR A 11 16.01 -60.44 -20.03
N SER A 12 15.73 -59.36 -19.30
CA SER A 12 14.38 -58.83 -19.11
C SER A 12 14.39 -57.37 -19.52
N ALA A 13 13.80 -57.08 -20.67
CA ALA A 13 13.61 -55.71 -21.13
C ALA A 13 12.39 -55.09 -20.43
N LEU A 14 12.49 -53.82 -20.05
CA LEU A 14 11.34 -52.96 -19.84
C LEU A 14 11.73 -51.53 -20.23
N VAL A 15 11.37 -51.18 -21.47
CA VAL A 15 11.30 -49.81 -21.93
C VAL A 15 10.15 -49.13 -21.18
N LEU A 16 10.41 -48.00 -20.54
CA LEU A 16 9.36 -47.09 -20.08
C LEU A 16 9.86 -45.65 -20.21
N SER A 17 9.22 -44.90 -21.10
CA SER A 17 9.49 -43.48 -21.34
C SER A 17 9.16 -42.64 -20.10
N TYR A 18 10.12 -41.86 -19.62
CA TYR A 18 9.84 -40.75 -18.69
C TYR A 18 9.51 -39.49 -19.49
N CYS A 19 8.25 -39.40 -19.92
CA CYS A 19 7.62 -38.19 -20.45
C CYS A 19 6.17 -38.14 -19.97
N THR A 20 6.01 -37.87 -18.68
CA THR A 20 4.75 -37.40 -18.10
C THR A 20 5.06 -36.32 -17.09
N THR A 21 4.78 -35.08 -17.47
CA THR A 21 4.56 -33.98 -16.54
C THR A 21 3.48 -34.39 -15.54
N ASN A 22 3.82 -34.47 -14.25
CA ASN A 22 2.80 -34.45 -13.19
C ASN A 22 2.26 -33.03 -13.02
N ALA A 23 1.62 -32.52 -14.08
CA ALA A 23 0.49 -31.65 -13.86
C ALA A 23 -0.57 -32.52 -13.20
N ASN A 24 -1.03 -32.14 -12.00
CA ASN A 24 -2.33 -32.62 -11.54
C ASN A 24 -3.32 -32.36 -12.68
N PRO A 25 -4.19 -33.32 -13.05
CA PRO A 25 -5.36 -32.98 -13.82
C PRO A 25 -6.24 -32.12 -12.91
N VAL A 26 -5.98 -30.81 -12.90
CA VAL A 26 -7.04 -29.83 -12.73
C VAL A 26 -8.02 -30.19 -13.83
N THR A 27 -9.08 -30.90 -13.45
CA THR A 27 -10.22 -31.10 -14.32
C THR A 27 -10.71 -29.70 -14.60
N ASN A 28 -10.35 -29.18 -15.76
CA ASN A 28 -10.77 -27.87 -16.23
C ASN A 28 -12.23 -28.02 -16.66
N VAL A 29 -13.08 -28.22 -15.64
CA VAL A 29 -14.54 -28.25 -15.78
C VAL A 29 -14.89 -26.89 -16.32
N ALA A 30 -15.41 -26.85 -17.54
CA ALA A 30 -15.83 -25.59 -18.15
C ALA A 30 -16.79 -24.91 -17.18
N PRO A 31 -16.59 -23.62 -16.85
CA PRO A 31 -17.41 -22.93 -15.87
C PRO A 31 -18.88 -23.07 -16.23
N THR A 32 -19.73 -23.36 -15.23
CA THR A 32 -21.17 -23.47 -15.49
C THR A 32 -21.69 -22.12 -15.98
N PRO A 33 -22.86 -22.07 -16.64
CA PRO A 33 -23.41 -20.79 -17.09
C PRO A 33 -23.64 -19.80 -15.93
N ALA A 34 -23.90 -20.30 -14.72
CA ALA A 34 -23.95 -19.52 -13.48
C ALA A 34 -22.59 -18.91 -13.11
N ASP A 35 -21.51 -19.71 -13.09
CA ASP A 35 -20.17 -19.23 -12.76
C ASP A 35 -19.67 -18.21 -13.80
N ALA A 36 -19.93 -18.47 -15.08
CA ALA A 36 -19.57 -17.57 -16.18
C ALA A 36 -20.38 -16.26 -16.15
N PHE A 37 -21.65 -16.31 -15.73
CA PHE A 37 -22.48 -15.13 -15.54
C PHE A 37 -22.00 -14.27 -14.36
N MET A 38 -21.67 -14.89 -13.23
CA MET A 38 -21.08 -14.17 -12.10
C MET A 38 -19.72 -13.55 -12.45
N ALA A 39 -18.84 -14.29 -13.15
CA ALA A 39 -17.56 -13.76 -13.62
C ALA A 39 -17.73 -12.55 -14.57
N ASN A 40 -18.73 -12.60 -15.47
CA ASN A 40 -19.06 -11.50 -16.37
C ASN A 40 -19.51 -10.24 -15.62
N ILE A 41 -20.14 -10.36 -14.45
CA ILE A 41 -20.49 -9.20 -13.59
C ILE A 41 -19.28 -8.77 -12.75
N ALA A 42 -18.56 -9.72 -12.16
CA ALA A 42 -17.48 -9.46 -11.21
C ALA A 42 -16.30 -8.66 -11.78
N GLN A 43 -16.07 -8.71 -13.10
CA GLN A 43 -15.07 -7.86 -13.77
C GLN A 43 -15.32 -6.35 -13.60
N TYR A 44 -16.54 -5.96 -13.23
CA TYR A 44 -16.94 -4.57 -12.97
C TYR A 44 -16.90 -4.18 -11.50
N CYS A 45 -16.37 -5.02 -10.61
CA CYS A 45 -16.27 -4.74 -9.18
C CYS A 45 -15.62 -3.37 -8.90
N GLY A 46 -16.24 -2.58 -8.02
CA GLY A 46 -15.89 -1.20 -7.67
C GLY A 46 -16.47 -0.13 -8.61
N GLN A 47 -16.96 -0.49 -9.81
CA GLN A 47 -17.43 0.47 -10.81
C GLN A 47 -18.93 0.77 -10.68
N SER A 48 -19.33 1.97 -11.13
CA SER A 48 -20.72 2.42 -11.15
C SER A 48 -21.13 2.85 -12.57
N PHE A 49 -22.40 2.66 -12.92
CA PHE A 49 -22.92 2.87 -14.27
C PHE A 49 -24.28 3.55 -14.23
N SER A 50 -24.47 4.57 -15.06
CA SER A 50 -25.77 5.23 -15.23
C SER A 50 -26.74 4.33 -16.00
N GLY A 51 -28.01 4.42 -15.64
CA GLY A 51 -29.07 3.64 -16.25
C GLY A 51 -30.29 4.45 -16.68
N ARG A 52 -31.18 3.78 -17.41
CA ARG A 52 -32.44 4.31 -17.93
C ARG A 52 -33.50 3.22 -17.99
N ILE A 53 -34.75 3.60 -17.79
CA ILE A 53 -35.90 2.69 -18.01
C ILE A 53 -36.02 2.43 -19.52
N VAL A 54 -36.11 1.16 -19.90
CA VAL A 54 -36.31 0.71 -21.30
C VAL A 54 -37.62 -0.03 -21.53
N ALA A 55 -38.28 -0.51 -20.46
CA ALA A 55 -39.67 -0.96 -20.49
C ALA A 55 -40.37 -0.68 -19.15
N ASN A 56 -41.62 -0.23 -19.20
CA ASN A 56 -42.48 -0.04 -18.03
C ASN A 56 -43.96 -0.19 -18.44
N ASN A 57 -44.38 -1.43 -18.68
CA ASN A 57 -45.71 -1.76 -19.21
C ASN A 57 -46.49 -2.61 -18.19
N PRO A 58 -47.81 -2.38 -18.03
CA PRO A 58 -48.42 -1.07 -18.18
C PRO A 58 -47.69 -0.02 -17.30
N PRO A 59 -47.76 1.28 -17.63
CA PRO A 59 -47.25 2.34 -16.75
C PRO A 59 -47.92 2.27 -15.38
N VAL A 60 -47.18 2.67 -14.34
CA VAL A 60 -47.68 2.75 -12.97
C VAL A 60 -47.88 4.23 -12.63
N ASP A 61 -49.04 4.59 -12.08
CA ASP A 61 -49.27 5.95 -11.56
C ASP A 61 -48.29 6.22 -10.39
N ASP A 62 -47.66 7.40 -10.37
CA ASP A 62 -46.61 7.81 -9.42
C ASP A 62 -45.40 6.83 -9.36
N ASP A 63 -44.86 6.45 -10.54
CA ASP A 63 -43.67 5.59 -10.63
C ASP A 63 -42.43 6.24 -9.94
N PRO A 64 -41.85 5.62 -8.90
CA PRO A 64 -40.73 6.20 -8.15
C PRO A 64 -39.42 6.26 -8.94
N PHE A 65 -39.31 5.57 -10.09
CA PHE A 65 -38.16 5.61 -10.97
C PHE A 65 -38.28 6.69 -12.06
N GLU A 66 -39.48 7.22 -12.34
CA GLU A 66 -39.69 8.18 -13.42
C GLU A 66 -39.06 9.55 -13.11
N GLY A 67 -38.27 10.07 -14.05
CA GLY A 67 -37.54 11.33 -13.90
C GLY A 67 -36.34 11.30 -12.95
N GLN A 68 -36.04 10.16 -12.31
CA GLN A 68 -34.91 10.01 -11.39
C GLN A 68 -33.62 9.61 -12.11
N SER A 69 -32.47 9.96 -11.50
CA SER A 69 -31.18 9.41 -11.90
C SER A 69 -31.09 7.96 -11.42
N LEU A 70 -30.81 7.03 -12.34
CA LEU A 70 -30.64 5.62 -12.03
C LEU A 70 -29.15 5.27 -12.09
N VAL A 71 -28.59 4.70 -11.03
CA VAL A 71 -27.18 4.26 -10.99
C VAL A 71 -27.09 2.89 -10.34
N MET A 72 -26.42 1.95 -11.01
CA MET A 72 -25.97 0.71 -10.36
C MET A 72 -24.51 0.84 -9.97
N GLN A 73 -24.11 0.24 -8.85
CA GLN A 73 -22.70 0.01 -8.51
C GLN A 73 -22.48 -1.50 -8.38
N VAL A 74 -21.52 -2.10 -9.08
CA VAL A 74 -21.10 -3.48 -8.79
C VAL A 74 -20.12 -3.39 -7.62
N ARG A 75 -20.63 -3.43 -6.39
CA ARG A 75 -19.90 -2.91 -5.22
C ARG A 75 -19.04 -3.95 -4.51
N GLU A 76 -19.56 -5.15 -4.32
CA GLU A 76 -18.91 -6.22 -3.57
C GLU A 76 -18.94 -7.47 -4.42
N CYS A 77 -17.81 -8.14 -4.61
CA CYS A 77 -17.70 -9.37 -5.41
C CYS A 77 -16.79 -10.35 -4.69
N THR A 78 -17.32 -11.53 -4.40
CA THR A 78 -16.58 -12.70 -3.92
C THR A 78 -16.82 -13.86 -4.89
N ALA A 79 -16.16 -15.00 -4.70
CA ALA A 79 -16.40 -16.20 -5.52
C ALA A 79 -17.87 -16.68 -5.47
N ASN A 80 -18.59 -16.42 -4.36
CA ASN A 80 -19.91 -16.96 -4.10
C ASN A 80 -21.02 -15.90 -3.97
N GLU A 81 -20.70 -14.61 -3.95
CA GLU A 81 -21.69 -13.54 -3.78
C GLU A 81 -21.25 -12.24 -4.45
N ILE A 82 -22.16 -11.61 -5.20
CA ILE A 82 -22.00 -10.29 -5.79
C ILE A 82 -23.12 -9.37 -5.26
N ARG A 83 -22.77 -8.17 -4.81
CA ARG A 83 -23.72 -7.15 -4.33
C ARG A 83 -23.70 -5.93 -5.24
N ILE A 84 -24.88 -5.56 -5.70
CA ILE A 84 -25.10 -4.48 -6.66
C ILE A 84 -26.11 -3.49 -6.07
N PRO A 85 -25.65 -2.45 -5.34
CA PRO A 85 -26.51 -1.33 -4.96
C PRO A 85 -27.12 -0.65 -6.18
N PHE A 86 -28.40 -0.28 -6.04
CA PHE A 86 -29.18 0.35 -7.09
C PHE A 86 -29.86 1.61 -6.54
N HIS A 87 -29.42 2.75 -7.05
CA HIS A 87 -29.78 4.08 -6.58
C HIS A 87 -30.81 4.71 -7.49
N VAL A 88 -31.78 5.39 -6.87
CA VAL A 88 -32.91 6.05 -7.53
C VAL A 88 -32.98 7.49 -7.02
N GLY A 89 -32.30 8.41 -7.71
CA GLY A 89 -32.08 9.76 -7.21
C GLY A 89 -31.29 9.73 -5.90
N ASN A 90 -31.91 10.18 -4.81
CA ASN A 90 -31.35 10.16 -3.45
C ASN A 90 -31.82 8.96 -2.60
N ASP A 91 -32.60 8.04 -3.16
CA ASP A 91 -33.01 6.81 -2.49
C ASP A 91 -31.94 5.72 -2.70
N HIS A 92 -31.28 5.34 -1.60
CA HIS A 92 -30.20 4.36 -1.57
C HIS A 92 -30.61 3.07 -0.84
N SER A 93 -31.92 2.81 -0.72
CA SER A 93 -32.45 1.67 0.05
C SER A 93 -32.07 0.29 -0.50
N ARG A 94 -31.73 0.18 -1.80
CA ARG A 94 -31.78 -1.11 -2.53
C ARG A 94 -30.40 -1.66 -2.86
N THR A 95 -30.19 -2.92 -2.54
CA THR A 95 -29.04 -3.71 -3.03
C THR A 95 -29.50 -5.06 -3.56
N TRP A 96 -29.17 -5.36 -4.81
CA TRP A 96 -29.30 -6.71 -5.35
C TRP A 96 -28.16 -7.58 -4.83
N ILE A 97 -28.47 -8.75 -4.30
CA ILE A 97 -27.51 -9.75 -3.83
C ILE A 97 -27.67 -10.98 -4.73
N LEU A 98 -26.62 -11.29 -5.49
CA LEU A 98 -26.54 -12.45 -6.36
C LEU A 98 -25.59 -13.48 -5.72
N THR A 99 -26.14 -14.54 -5.16
CA THR A 99 -25.39 -15.58 -4.43
C THR A 99 -25.33 -16.87 -5.24
N ARG A 100 -24.17 -17.52 -5.30
CA ARG A 100 -23.99 -18.87 -5.85
C ARG A 100 -24.58 -19.90 -4.89
N THR A 101 -25.54 -20.70 -5.38
CA THR A 101 -26.05 -21.88 -4.67
C THR A 101 -25.35 -23.13 -5.21
N ASP A 102 -25.65 -24.33 -4.70
CA ASP A 102 -25.08 -25.57 -5.24
C ASP A 102 -25.48 -25.76 -6.72
N ASP A 103 -26.78 -25.67 -7.02
CA ASP A 103 -27.36 -26.01 -8.32
C ASP A 103 -27.54 -24.82 -9.28
N GLY A 104 -27.36 -23.57 -8.82
CA GLY A 104 -27.55 -22.39 -9.66
C GLY A 104 -27.22 -21.07 -8.95
N LEU A 105 -28.06 -20.05 -9.14
CA LEU A 105 -27.94 -18.73 -8.51
C LEU A 105 -29.20 -18.34 -7.73
N ARG A 106 -29.00 -17.54 -6.69
CA ARG A 106 -30.04 -16.87 -5.91
C ARG A 106 -29.94 -15.37 -6.10
N LEU A 107 -31.05 -14.71 -6.37
CA LEU A 107 -31.16 -13.25 -6.35
C LEU A 107 -32.00 -12.82 -5.14
N LYS A 108 -31.51 -11.86 -4.36
CA LYS A 108 -32.22 -11.23 -3.23
C LYS A 108 -32.12 -9.71 -3.28
N HIS A 109 -33.12 -9.03 -2.72
CA HIS A 109 -33.24 -7.58 -2.68
C HIS A 109 -33.14 -7.12 -1.22
N ASP A 110 -31.96 -6.68 -0.80
CA ASP A 110 -31.73 -6.08 0.52
C ASP A 110 -32.26 -4.63 0.46
N HIS A 111 -33.42 -4.41 1.08
CA HIS A 111 -34.08 -3.12 1.25
C HIS A 111 -33.92 -2.61 2.68
N ARG A 112 -33.53 -1.35 2.81
CA ARG A 112 -33.18 -0.68 4.07
C ARG A 112 -33.88 0.65 4.21
N HIS A 113 -34.17 1.06 5.44
CA HIS A 113 -34.49 2.44 5.77
C HIS A 113 -33.22 3.29 5.90
N GLU A 114 -33.34 4.62 5.88
CA GLU A 114 -32.20 5.56 5.95
C GLU A 114 -31.36 5.41 7.24
N ASP A 115 -32.01 5.04 8.36
CA ASP A 115 -31.35 4.71 9.62
C ASP A 115 -30.61 3.36 9.61
N GLY A 116 -30.73 2.60 8.52
CA GLY A 116 -30.09 1.33 8.28
C GLY A 116 -30.83 0.09 8.78
N SER A 117 -32.02 0.26 9.37
CA SER A 117 -32.90 -0.86 9.73
C SER A 117 -33.45 -1.58 8.49
N ASP A 118 -33.88 -2.84 8.68
CA ASP A 118 -34.55 -3.64 7.65
C ASP A 118 -35.89 -3.01 7.27
N ASP A 119 -36.17 -2.83 5.98
CA ASP A 119 -37.54 -2.57 5.50
C ASP A 119 -38.40 -3.84 5.70
N ALA A 120 -39.70 -3.69 5.98
CA ALA A 120 -40.62 -4.83 6.11
C ALA A 120 -40.66 -5.70 4.84
N VAL A 121 -40.43 -5.10 3.67
CA VAL A 121 -40.40 -5.73 2.35
C VAL A 121 -38.94 -5.89 1.88
N THR A 122 -38.13 -6.60 2.68
CA THR A 122 -36.71 -6.87 2.41
C THR A 122 -36.41 -8.35 2.15
N MET A 123 -35.23 -8.64 1.60
CA MET A 123 -34.71 -9.97 1.27
C MET A 123 -35.65 -10.82 0.41
N TYR A 124 -36.45 -10.19 -0.43
CA TYR A 124 -37.28 -10.87 -1.43
C TYR A 124 -36.48 -11.17 -2.70
N GLY A 125 -36.94 -12.13 -3.50
CA GLY A 125 -36.29 -12.55 -4.74
C GLY A 125 -36.59 -13.99 -5.09
N GLY A 126 -35.63 -14.68 -5.70
CA GLY A 126 -35.84 -15.99 -6.30
C GLY A 126 -34.56 -16.78 -6.50
N ASP A 127 -34.72 -18.07 -6.78
CA ASP A 127 -33.64 -18.97 -7.20
C ASP A 127 -33.82 -19.31 -8.68
N THR A 128 -32.73 -19.63 -9.39
CA THR A 128 -32.80 -20.06 -10.80
C THR A 128 -33.50 -21.42 -10.94
N GLU A 129 -34.62 -21.48 -11.68
CA GLU A 129 -35.30 -22.75 -12.04
C GLU A 129 -34.55 -23.52 -13.15
N ASP A 130 -33.90 -22.81 -14.06
CA ASP A 130 -33.15 -23.34 -15.21
C ASP A 130 -31.66 -22.98 -15.14
N VAL A 131 -30.80 -23.73 -15.83
CA VAL A 131 -29.33 -23.49 -15.89
C VAL A 131 -28.93 -22.12 -16.48
N GLY A 132 -29.86 -21.43 -17.13
CA GLY A 132 -29.64 -20.11 -17.73
C GLY A 132 -28.54 -20.07 -18.79
N THR A 133 -27.88 -18.92 -18.91
CA THR A 133 -26.73 -18.71 -19.81
C THR A 133 -25.66 -17.86 -19.12
N ALA A 134 -24.46 -17.82 -19.70
CA ALA A 134 -23.39 -16.90 -19.24
C ALA A 134 -23.75 -15.41 -19.38
N MET A 135 -24.86 -15.07 -20.04
CA MET A 135 -25.29 -13.68 -20.31
C MET A 135 -26.67 -13.34 -19.73
N ARG A 136 -27.48 -14.32 -19.30
CA ARG A 136 -28.83 -14.10 -18.72
C ARG A 136 -29.20 -15.20 -17.75
N GLN A 137 -29.76 -14.78 -16.61
CA GLN A 137 -30.27 -15.63 -15.53
C GLN A 137 -31.64 -15.12 -15.07
N GLU A 138 -32.56 -16.03 -14.74
CA GLU A 138 -33.94 -15.71 -14.35
C GLU A 138 -34.26 -16.34 -12.99
N PHE A 139 -34.99 -15.59 -12.16
CA PHE A 139 -35.22 -15.87 -10.74
C PHE A 139 -36.72 -15.76 -10.45
N PRO A 140 -37.48 -16.86 -10.63
CA PRO A 140 -38.88 -16.94 -10.19
C PRO A 140 -38.99 -16.81 -8.68
N VAL A 141 -40.06 -16.16 -8.22
CA VAL A 141 -40.25 -15.82 -6.80
C VAL A 141 -40.22 -17.03 -5.87
N ASP A 142 -39.37 -16.97 -4.83
CA ASP A 142 -39.20 -18.06 -3.86
C ASP A 142 -40.27 -18.06 -2.75
N GLN A 143 -40.34 -19.17 -2.00
CA GLN A 143 -41.34 -19.33 -0.95
C GLN A 143 -41.21 -18.27 0.16
N PHE A 144 -39.99 -17.86 0.53
CA PHE A 144 -39.76 -16.78 1.48
C PHE A 144 -40.44 -15.48 1.03
N SER A 145 -40.28 -15.14 -0.24
CA SER A 145 -40.86 -13.93 -0.82
C SER A 145 -42.38 -14.05 -0.94
N ILE A 146 -42.90 -15.23 -1.29
CA ILE A 146 -44.35 -15.51 -1.29
C ILE A 146 -44.95 -15.30 0.10
N ASP A 147 -44.32 -15.83 1.14
CA ASP A 147 -44.79 -15.73 2.53
C ASP A 147 -44.75 -14.27 3.01
N MET A 148 -43.66 -13.55 2.75
CA MET A 148 -43.52 -12.13 3.11
C MET A 148 -44.51 -11.25 2.34
N PHE A 149 -44.62 -11.39 1.01
CA PHE A 149 -45.59 -10.61 0.22
C PHE A 149 -47.03 -10.92 0.64
N THR A 150 -47.34 -12.15 1.05
CA THR A 150 -48.66 -12.49 1.60
C THR A 150 -48.91 -11.82 2.95
N HIS A 151 -47.88 -11.73 3.81
CA HIS A 151 -47.96 -11.05 5.11
C HIS A 151 -48.19 -9.53 4.96
N GLU A 152 -47.42 -8.89 4.07
CA GLU A 152 -47.47 -7.45 3.80
C GLU A 152 -48.58 -7.04 2.81
N GLY A 153 -49.45 -7.97 2.40
CA GLY A 153 -50.60 -7.72 1.52
C GLY A 153 -50.27 -7.47 0.04
N LEU A 154 -49.02 -7.70 -0.38
CA LEU A 154 -48.49 -7.51 -1.73
C LEU A 154 -48.80 -8.69 -2.67
N MET A 155 -50.06 -9.13 -2.70
CA MET A 155 -50.51 -10.33 -3.45
C MET A 155 -50.18 -10.31 -4.95
N VAL A 156 -50.00 -9.13 -5.54
CA VAL A 156 -49.59 -8.96 -6.96
C VAL A 156 -48.14 -9.36 -7.23
N SER A 157 -47.31 -9.57 -6.19
CA SER A 157 -45.90 -9.93 -6.33
C SER A 157 -45.64 -11.45 -6.25
N LEU A 158 -46.68 -12.26 -5.99
CA LEU A 158 -46.61 -13.72 -5.86
C LEU A 158 -46.32 -14.47 -7.17
N THR A 159 -46.27 -13.75 -8.29
CA THR A 159 -46.01 -14.26 -9.65
C THR A 159 -44.81 -13.59 -10.31
N ASN A 160 -44.04 -12.80 -9.53
CA ASN A 160 -42.86 -12.10 -10.01
C ASN A 160 -41.81 -13.10 -10.53
N VAL A 161 -41.15 -12.73 -11.62
CA VAL A 161 -39.91 -13.32 -12.11
C VAL A 161 -38.95 -12.16 -12.34
N TRP A 162 -37.81 -12.19 -11.66
CA TRP A 162 -36.74 -11.25 -11.92
C TRP A 162 -35.79 -11.84 -12.96
N ALA A 163 -35.13 -10.99 -13.75
CA ALA A 163 -34.03 -11.43 -14.60
C ALA A 163 -32.88 -10.43 -14.57
N MET A 164 -31.67 -10.95 -14.69
CA MET A 164 -30.46 -10.16 -14.89
C MET A 164 -29.79 -10.61 -16.17
N GLU A 165 -29.37 -9.66 -16.99
CA GLU A 165 -28.76 -9.91 -18.30
C GLU A 165 -27.54 -9.00 -18.50
N ILE A 166 -26.41 -9.55 -18.94
CA ILE A 166 -25.15 -8.82 -19.09
C ILE A 166 -24.50 -9.07 -20.45
N HIS A 167 -24.13 -7.96 -21.09
CA HIS A 167 -23.32 -7.91 -22.31
C HIS A 167 -22.04 -7.14 -21.99
N PRO A 168 -20.93 -7.84 -21.66
CA PRO A 168 -19.67 -7.21 -21.28
C PRO A 168 -19.21 -6.09 -22.22
N GLY A 169 -18.83 -4.96 -21.64
CA GLY A 169 -18.38 -3.74 -22.32
C GLY A 169 -19.51 -2.97 -23.02
N ARG A 170 -20.78 -3.34 -22.79
CA ARG A 170 -21.94 -2.70 -23.42
C ARG A 170 -23.04 -2.38 -22.42
N HIS A 171 -23.80 -3.38 -21.97
CA HIS A 171 -25.02 -3.15 -21.19
C HIS A 171 -25.23 -4.19 -20.09
N PHE A 172 -25.71 -3.74 -18.93
CA PHE A 172 -26.36 -4.58 -17.93
C PHE A 172 -27.86 -4.28 -17.94
N TYR A 173 -28.69 -5.30 -17.78
CA TYR A 173 -30.13 -5.16 -17.62
C TYR A 173 -30.60 -5.84 -16.34
N TYR A 174 -31.49 -5.15 -15.64
CA TYR A 174 -32.32 -5.73 -14.60
C TYR A 174 -33.78 -5.65 -15.05
N GLU A 175 -34.53 -6.74 -14.84
CA GLU A 175 -35.88 -6.93 -15.33
C GLU A 175 -36.78 -7.53 -14.24
N LEU A 176 -38.03 -7.09 -14.21
CA LEU A 176 -39.12 -7.66 -13.42
C LEU A 176 -40.31 -7.90 -14.34
N ALA A 177 -40.71 -9.16 -14.47
CA ALA A 177 -41.92 -9.60 -15.17
C ALA A 177 -42.88 -10.30 -14.19
N ARG A 178 -44.14 -10.50 -14.59
CA ARG A 178 -45.11 -11.33 -13.85
C ARG A 178 -45.70 -12.40 -14.74
N ARG A 179 -45.80 -13.65 -14.24
CA ARG A 179 -46.31 -14.80 -15.03
C ARG A 179 -47.81 -14.75 -15.34
N ASP A 180 -48.58 -13.90 -14.65
CA ASP A 180 -50.06 -13.84 -14.71
C ASP A 180 -50.62 -12.53 -15.28
N SER A 181 -49.77 -11.58 -15.68
CA SER A 181 -50.16 -10.27 -16.21
C SER A 181 -49.18 -9.79 -17.29
N ASP A 182 -49.49 -8.68 -17.96
CA ASP A 182 -48.62 -8.02 -18.94
C ASP A 182 -47.56 -7.11 -18.29
N ARG A 183 -47.31 -7.26 -16.98
CA ARG A 183 -46.33 -6.45 -16.24
C ARG A 183 -44.91 -6.78 -16.71
N LEU A 184 -44.24 -5.77 -17.26
CA LEU A 184 -42.81 -5.76 -17.58
C LEU A 184 -42.18 -4.44 -17.18
N PHE A 185 -41.19 -4.49 -16.30
CA PHE A 185 -40.29 -3.40 -15.95
C PHE A 185 -38.85 -3.80 -16.30
N ARG A 186 -38.10 -2.95 -17.01
CA ARG A 186 -36.70 -3.23 -17.39
C ARG A 186 -35.88 -1.94 -17.36
N VAL A 187 -34.74 -2.00 -16.69
CA VAL A 187 -33.72 -0.94 -16.63
C VAL A 187 -32.48 -1.41 -17.39
N GLU A 188 -31.90 -0.53 -18.19
CA GLU A 188 -30.62 -0.71 -18.89
C GLU A 188 -29.57 0.20 -18.25
N PHE A 189 -28.36 -0.31 -18.03
CA PHE A 189 -27.19 0.45 -17.57
C PHE A 189 -26.06 0.35 -18.60
N ASP A 190 -25.36 1.47 -18.85
CA ASP A 190 -24.26 1.53 -19.83
C ASP A 190 -22.93 1.10 -19.20
N LEU A 191 -22.46 -0.11 -19.52
CA LEU A 191 -21.18 -0.64 -19.05
C LEU A 191 -19.97 -0.11 -19.85
N GLY A 192 -20.20 0.66 -20.91
CA GLY A 192 -19.15 1.29 -21.71
C GLY A 192 -18.61 2.58 -21.10
N GLN A 193 -19.34 3.21 -20.17
CA GLN A 193 -18.96 4.48 -19.54
C GLN A 193 -19.19 4.44 -18.02
N PRO A 194 -18.14 4.12 -17.22
CA PRO A 194 -18.20 4.23 -15.77
C PRO A 194 -18.50 5.68 -15.33
N VAL A 195 -19.38 5.83 -14.34
CA VAL A 195 -19.71 7.11 -13.70
C VAL A 195 -19.15 7.17 -12.28
N SER A 196 -19.14 8.37 -11.68
CA SER A 196 -18.78 8.53 -10.27
C SER A 196 -19.67 7.67 -9.37
N ALA A 197 -19.09 7.10 -8.32
CA ALA A 197 -19.82 6.22 -7.43
C ALA A 197 -20.86 7.02 -6.62
N PRO A 198 -22.12 6.54 -6.51
CA PRO A 198 -23.10 7.19 -5.67
C PRO A 198 -22.75 7.00 -4.18
N PRO A 199 -23.43 7.70 -3.24
CA PRO A 199 -23.21 7.48 -1.82
C PRO A 199 -23.51 6.03 -1.42
N PRO A 200 -22.97 5.50 -0.31
CA PRO A 200 -23.25 4.11 0.10
C PRO A 200 -24.76 3.81 0.24
N PRO A 201 -25.20 2.57 -0.09
CA PRO A 201 -26.54 2.11 0.28
C PRO A 201 -26.74 2.19 1.80
N TRP A 202 -27.98 2.45 2.21
CA TRP A 202 -28.34 2.49 3.63
C TRP A 202 -28.12 1.12 4.31
N GLY A 203 -27.98 1.08 5.63
CA GLY A 203 -27.86 -0.18 6.40
C GLY A 203 -26.53 -0.93 6.32
N ARG A 204 -25.53 -0.39 5.61
CA ARG A 204 -24.14 -0.86 5.66
C ARG A 204 -23.26 0.24 6.27
N PRO A 205 -22.40 -0.06 7.26
CA PRO A 205 -21.59 0.95 7.93
C PRO A 205 -20.44 1.43 7.05
N ASN A 206 -20.73 2.34 6.13
CA ASN A 206 -19.74 3.29 5.62
C ASN A 206 -19.93 4.68 6.24
N THR A 207 -21.05 4.93 6.91
CA THR A 207 -21.27 6.18 7.63
C THR A 207 -20.46 6.24 8.92
N ALA A 208 -20.05 7.45 9.29
CA ALA A 208 -19.54 7.68 10.64
C ALA A 208 -20.69 7.51 11.65
N SER A 209 -20.43 6.79 12.72
CA SER A 209 -21.34 6.70 13.86
C SER A 209 -21.47 8.05 14.59
N ASP A 210 -22.55 8.22 15.36
CA ASP A 210 -22.69 9.39 16.24
C ASP A 210 -21.48 9.59 17.18
N ALA A 211 -20.80 8.51 17.59
CA ALA A 211 -19.61 8.59 18.42
C ALA A 211 -18.44 9.25 17.67
N THR A 212 -18.19 8.79 16.44
CA THR A 212 -17.20 9.38 15.52
C THR A 212 -17.55 10.82 15.17
N THR A 213 -18.81 11.11 14.78
CA THR A 213 -19.25 12.47 14.44
C THR A 213 -19.14 13.43 15.64
N ARG A 214 -19.48 12.99 16.86
CA ARG A 214 -19.25 13.79 18.09
C ARG A 214 -17.78 14.08 18.34
N GLN A 215 -16.90 13.09 18.14
CA GLN A 215 -15.45 13.29 18.25
C GLN A 215 -14.94 14.31 17.21
N HIS A 216 -15.35 14.19 15.94
CA HIS A 216 -14.96 15.11 14.88
C HIS A 216 -15.49 16.53 15.13
N THR A 217 -16.71 16.66 15.65
CA THR A 217 -17.30 17.94 16.08
C THR A 217 -16.47 18.59 17.20
N ALA A 218 -16.05 17.81 18.20
CA ALA A 218 -15.21 18.31 19.28
C ALA A 218 -13.82 18.76 18.76
N LEU A 219 -13.22 18.01 17.84
CA LEU A 219 -11.93 18.33 17.22
C LEU A 219 -11.98 19.61 16.36
N ARG A 220 -13.05 19.79 15.58
CA ARG A 220 -13.32 21.04 14.82
C ARG A 220 -13.39 22.27 15.74
N ALA A 221 -13.77 22.09 17.01
CA ALA A 221 -13.87 23.16 18.00
C ALA A 221 -12.62 23.35 18.88
N SER A 222 -11.64 22.42 18.84
CA SER A 222 -10.46 22.44 19.72
C SER A 222 -9.11 22.57 19.01
N LEU A 223 -9.08 22.37 17.69
CA LEU A 223 -7.90 22.57 16.85
C LEU A 223 -7.97 23.96 16.18
N PRO A 224 -6.83 24.59 15.87
CA PRO A 224 -6.76 25.98 15.43
C PRO A 224 -7.07 26.12 13.93
N PHE A 225 -8.29 25.78 13.52
CA PHE A 225 -8.74 25.86 12.12
C PHE A 225 -8.80 27.29 11.57
N GLU A 226 -8.75 28.30 12.45
CA GLU A 226 -8.54 29.70 12.12
C GLU A 226 -7.11 30.03 11.64
N ASP A 227 -6.13 29.15 11.88
CA ASP A 227 -4.78 29.27 11.29
C ASP A 227 -4.75 28.68 9.87
N ASP A 228 -5.05 29.55 8.90
CA ASP A 228 -5.06 29.27 7.47
C ASP A 228 -3.71 29.52 6.78
N ARG A 229 -2.63 29.84 7.52
CA ARG A 229 -1.31 30.19 6.97
C ARG A 229 -0.78 29.15 5.98
N ASP A 230 -0.98 27.86 6.26
CA ASP A 230 -0.54 26.77 5.38
C ASP A 230 -1.22 26.81 3.99
N PHE A 231 -2.47 27.28 3.88
CA PHE A 231 -3.15 27.40 2.59
C PHE A 231 -2.47 28.46 1.73
N ALA A 232 -2.20 29.63 2.29
CA ALA A 232 -1.46 30.70 1.63
C ALA A 232 -0.02 30.30 1.30
N GLU A 233 0.67 29.61 2.21
CA GLU A 233 2.02 29.07 1.99
C GLU A 233 2.02 28.01 0.88
N SER A 234 1.03 27.11 0.84
CA SER A 234 0.95 26.09 -0.22
C SER A 234 0.71 26.70 -1.61
N GLN A 235 -0.14 27.73 -1.72
CA GLN A 235 -0.50 28.37 -2.99
C GLN A 235 0.56 29.36 -3.50
N ARG A 236 1.46 29.82 -2.63
CA ARG A 236 2.45 30.83 -2.97
C ARG A 236 3.39 30.33 -4.06
N GLY A 237 3.54 31.13 -5.11
CA GLY A 237 4.43 30.84 -6.24
C GLY A 237 3.84 29.96 -7.33
N PHE A 238 2.54 29.59 -7.26
CA PHE A 238 1.90 28.78 -8.32
C PHE A 238 2.08 29.40 -9.71
N ILE A 239 2.67 28.63 -10.63
CA ILE A 239 2.84 29.00 -12.04
C ILE A 239 1.69 28.40 -12.85
N ALA A 240 1.58 27.07 -12.83
CA ALA A 240 0.63 26.31 -13.62
C ALA A 240 0.43 24.90 -13.05
N ALA A 241 -0.74 24.31 -13.33
CA ALA A 241 -0.99 22.88 -13.23
C ALA A 241 -1.11 22.31 -14.66
N PRO A 242 -0.76 21.03 -14.89
CA PRO A 242 -0.94 20.42 -16.20
C PRO A 242 -2.42 20.37 -16.61
N PRO A 243 -2.74 20.28 -17.91
CA PRO A 243 -4.10 20.07 -18.39
C PRO A 243 -4.59 18.62 -18.23
N TYR A 244 -3.81 17.75 -17.58
CA TYR A 244 -4.09 16.35 -17.33
C TYR A 244 -4.03 16.04 -15.83
N ASP A 245 -4.89 15.12 -15.39
CA ASP A 245 -5.00 14.63 -14.02
C ASP A 245 -4.30 13.27 -13.81
N ARG A 246 -3.85 12.64 -14.91
CA ARG A 246 -3.27 11.29 -14.94
C ARG A 246 -1.95 11.24 -15.69
N ILE A 247 -1.00 10.49 -15.14
CA ILE A 247 0.26 10.13 -15.80
C ILE A 247 0.17 8.66 -16.22
N MET A 248 0.41 8.40 -17.51
CA MET A 248 0.26 7.08 -18.12
C MET A 248 1.62 6.42 -18.35
N GLY A 249 1.73 5.13 -18.04
CA GLY A 249 2.89 4.32 -18.37
C GLY A 249 2.91 3.89 -19.83
N ALA A 250 4.07 3.49 -20.33
CA ALA A 250 4.26 3.08 -21.73
C ALA A 250 3.38 1.87 -22.15
N ALA A 251 2.91 1.06 -21.20
CA ALA A 251 1.99 -0.05 -21.43
C ALA A 251 0.50 0.37 -21.41
N GLY A 252 0.18 1.67 -21.29
CA GLY A 252 -1.19 2.19 -21.19
C GLY A 252 -1.82 2.06 -19.81
N ASN A 253 -1.08 1.60 -18.80
CA ASN A 253 -1.52 1.60 -17.41
C ASN A 253 -1.46 3.00 -16.80
N VAL A 254 -2.33 3.29 -15.84
CA VAL A 254 -2.24 4.50 -15.03
C VAL A 254 -1.08 4.35 -14.04
N VAL A 255 -0.14 5.29 -14.05
CA VAL A 255 0.99 5.37 -13.10
C VAL A 255 0.64 6.30 -11.93
N TRP A 256 0.02 7.45 -12.25
CA TRP A 256 -0.48 8.42 -11.27
C TRP A 256 -1.87 8.89 -11.66
N ASP A 257 -2.73 9.13 -10.68
CA ASP A 257 -4.07 9.70 -10.83
C ASP A 257 -4.32 10.65 -9.67
N MET A 258 -4.33 11.94 -9.99
CA MET A 258 -4.63 13.04 -9.08
C MET A 258 -6.14 13.33 -9.05
N GLY A 259 -6.83 13.16 -10.19
CA GLY A 259 -8.26 13.46 -10.38
C GLY A 259 -9.17 12.63 -9.47
N ARG A 260 -8.78 11.40 -9.12
CA ARG A 260 -9.51 10.54 -8.16
C ARG A 260 -9.70 11.16 -6.77
N TYR A 261 -9.02 12.27 -6.45
CA TYR A 261 -9.11 12.98 -5.18
C TYR A 261 -9.91 14.28 -5.22
N GLU A 262 -10.48 14.66 -6.37
CA GLU A 262 -11.23 15.93 -6.55
C GLU A 262 -12.37 16.13 -5.54
N PHE A 263 -12.93 15.05 -4.98
CA PHE A 263 -13.97 15.12 -3.94
C PHE A 263 -13.55 15.95 -2.72
N LEU A 264 -12.25 16.04 -2.41
CA LEU A 264 -11.69 16.85 -1.33
C LEU A 264 -11.80 18.37 -1.56
N LEU A 265 -12.10 18.81 -2.79
CA LEU A 265 -12.20 20.22 -3.20
C LEU A 265 -13.64 20.75 -3.16
N ASN A 266 -14.63 19.90 -2.88
CA ASN A 266 -16.06 20.25 -2.91
C ASN A 266 -16.53 21.17 -1.77
N GLY A 267 -15.64 21.57 -0.85
CA GLY A 267 -16.00 22.38 0.32
C GLY A 267 -16.91 21.67 1.33
N GLN A 268 -17.03 20.35 1.24
CA GLN A 268 -17.83 19.50 2.12
C GLN A 268 -16.98 18.93 3.26
N ASP A 269 -17.46 19.07 4.49
CA ASP A 269 -16.93 18.33 5.63
C ASP A 269 -17.42 16.88 5.62
N TYR A 270 -16.50 15.91 5.74
CA TYR A 270 -16.81 14.49 5.76
C TYR A 270 -16.64 13.90 7.16
N ASP A 271 -17.72 13.44 7.79
CA ASP A 271 -17.62 12.84 9.12
C ASP A 271 -16.91 11.47 9.13
N SER A 272 -16.73 10.84 7.97
CA SER A 272 -15.87 9.65 7.80
C SER A 272 -14.37 9.98 7.65
N ILE A 273 -13.96 11.24 7.74
CA ILE A 273 -12.55 11.67 7.74
C ILE A 273 -12.28 12.49 9.00
N HIS A 274 -11.20 12.18 9.72
CA HIS A 274 -10.73 13.01 10.82
C HIS A 274 -10.49 14.47 10.32
N PRO A 275 -11.06 15.51 10.92
CA PRO A 275 -11.14 16.84 10.30
C PRO A 275 -9.77 17.49 10.06
N SER A 276 -8.80 17.24 10.94
CA SER A 276 -7.41 17.66 10.76
C SER A 276 -6.74 16.94 9.57
N LEU A 277 -7.04 15.66 9.37
CA LEU A 277 -6.55 14.90 8.22
C LEU A 277 -7.20 15.41 6.93
N GLN A 278 -8.49 15.78 6.96
CA GLN A 278 -9.14 16.38 5.82
C GLN A 278 -8.46 17.70 5.41
N ARG A 279 -8.09 18.57 6.37
CA ARG A 279 -7.28 19.77 6.10
C ARG A 279 -5.97 19.44 5.37
N GLN A 280 -5.20 18.47 5.88
CA GLN A 280 -3.95 18.02 5.26
C GLN A 280 -4.17 17.46 3.85
N ALA A 281 -5.22 16.65 3.68
CA ALA A 281 -5.58 16.09 2.39
C ALA A 281 -5.97 17.18 1.38
N THR A 282 -6.72 18.21 1.78
CA THR A 282 -7.04 19.35 0.90
C THR A 282 -5.79 20.19 0.59
N LEU A 283 -4.87 20.40 1.52
CA LEU A 283 -3.59 21.08 1.25
C LEU A 283 -2.73 20.30 0.24
N ASN A 284 -2.66 18.98 0.37
CA ASN A 284 -1.98 18.10 -0.58
C ASN A 284 -2.71 17.97 -1.93
N MET A 285 -3.90 18.56 -2.13
CA MET A 285 -4.50 18.71 -3.47
C MET A 285 -3.83 19.82 -4.30
N ASN A 286 -2.96 20.63 -3.72
CA ASN A 286 -2.36 21.79 -4.38
C ASN A 286 -1.13 21.41 -5.22
N TYR A 287 -1.37 20.64 -6.28
CA TYR A 287 -0.37 20.11 -7.23
C TYR A 287 0.03 21.13 -8.31
N GLY A 288 1.05 20.81 -9.11
CA GLY A 288 1.55 21.63 -10.21
C GLY A 288 2.98 22.15 -10.00
N LEU A 289 3.34 23.16 -10.80
CA LEU A 289 4.64 23.83 -10.79
C LEU A 289 4.59 25.14 -10.00
N TYR A 290 5.59 25.36 -9.15
CA TYR A 290 5.71 26.52 -8.25
C TYR A 290 7.09 27.18 -8.37
N GLU A 291 7.12 28.51 -8.45
CA GLU A 291 8.32 29.34 -8.22
C GLU A 291 8.47 29.62 -6.72
N VAL A 292 9.47 29.02 -6.10
CA VAL A 292 9.72 29.11 -4.66
C VAL A 292 10.65 30.27 -4.32
N VAL A 293 11.68 30.46 -5.16
CA VAL A 293 12.58 31.62 -5.16
C VAL A 293 12.68 32.15 -6.59
N PRO A 294 12.34 33.43 -6.84
CA PRO A 294 12.29 34.00 -8.19
C PRO A 294 13.54 33.73 -9.03
N ASP A 295 13.32 33.29 -10.28
CA ASP A 295 14.35 32.92 -11.26
C ASP A 295 15.34 31.80 -10.83
N PHE A 296 15.21 31.21 -9.63
CA PHE A 296 16.26 30.37 -9.03
C PHE A 296 15.80 28.99 -8.54
N ILE A 297 14.72 28.87 -7.74
CA ILE A 297 14.24 27.57 -7.23
C ILE A 297 12.77 27.39 -7.57
N TYR A 298 12.47 26.23 -8.15
CA TYR A 298 11.13 25.77 -8.51
C TYR A 298 10.85 24.41 -7.85
N GLN A 299 9.57 24.07 -7.69
CA GLN A 299 9.14 22.72 -7.30
C GLN A 299 7.97 22.25 -8.15
N ILE A 300 8.05 21.01 -8.65
CA ILE A 300 6.88 20.24 -9.08
C ILE A 300 6.38 19.48 -7.85
N ARG A 301 5.08 19.60 -7.55
CA ARG A 301 4.42 18.96 -6.40
C ARG A 301 3.19 18.18 -6.83
N GLY A 302 2.88 17.08 -6.11
CA GLY A 302 1.67 16.29 -6.32
C GLY A 302 1.64 15.47 -7.63
N TYR A 303 2.80 15.24 -8.25
CA TYR A 303 2.99 14.28 -9.34
C TYR A 303 3.31 12.86 -8.84
N ASP A 304 3.63 12.73 -7.56
CA ASP A 304 3.99 11.50 -6.85
C ASP A 304 3.79 11.71 -5.33
N LEU A 305 4.35 10.83 -4.49
CA LEU A 305 4.43 11.05 -3.04
C LEU A 305 5.36 12.22 -2.66
N ALA A 306 6.52 12.30 -3.34
CA ALA A 306 7.54 13.34 -3.17
C ALA A 306 7.34 14.53 -4.12
N ASN A 307 8.06 15.61 -3.83
CA ASN A 307 8.29 16.74 -4.73
C ASN A 307 9.58 16.50 -5.53
N MET A 308 9.68 17.10 -6.72
CA MET A 308 10.96 17.32 -7.40
C MET A 308 11.29 18.80 -7.35
N THR A 309 12.47 19.14 -6.82
CA THR A 309 12.95 20.52 -6.71
C THR A 309 13.93 20.81 -7.85
N LEU A 310 13.68 21.85 -8.64
CA LEU A 310 14.54 22.26 -9.75
C LEU A 310 15.24 23.57 -9.36
N ILE A 311 16.57 23.56 -9.40
CA ILE A 311 17.41 24.73 -9.08
C ILE A 311 18.15 25.15 -10.35
N ARG A 312 18.05 26.44 -10.68
CA ARG A 312 18.67 27.02 -11.87
C ARG A 312 20.16 27.27 -11.62
N GLY A 313 21.02 26.53 -12.31
CA GLY A 313 22.46 26.78 -12.37
C GLY A 313 22.85 27.76 -13.48
N GLU A 314 24.15 27.92 -13.69
CA GLU A 314 24.72 28.72 -14.79
C GLU A 314 24.44 28.11 -16.17
N THR A 315 24.41 26.77 -16.27
CA THR A 315 24.29 26.06 -17.56
C THR A 315 23.07 25.14 -17.66
N GLY A 316 22.44 24.75 -16.55
CA GLY A 316 21.25 23.91 -16.59
C GLY A 316 20.47 23.79 -15.28
N TRP A 317 19.76 22.65 -15.14
CA TRP A 317 19.02 22.28 -13.93
C TRP A 317 19.85 21.41 -13.00
N ILE A 318 19.91 21.79 -11.73
CA ILE A 318 20.29 20.93 -10.61
C ILE A 318 18.99 20.40 -10.01
N LEU A 319 18.77 19.08 -10.07
CA LEU A 319 17.58 18.45 -9.51
C LEU A 319 17.84 17.98 -8.08
N PHE A 320 16.93 18.29 -7.16
CA PHE A 320 16.92 17.81 -5.78
C PHE A 320 15.71 16.89 -5.61
N ASP A 321 16.02 15.61 -5.46
CA ASP A 321 15.13 14.45 -5.56
C ASP A 321 14.37 14.32 -6.89
N VAL A 322 14.08 13.08 -7.28
CA VAL A 322 13.61 12.73 -8.64
C VAL A 322 12.44 11.75 -8.65
N LEU A 323 11.57 11.83 -7.64
CA LEU A 323 10.30 11.08 -7.52
C LEU A 323 10.48 9.55 -7.46
N LEU A 324 9.37 8.80 -7.38
CA LEU A 324 9.36 7.35 -7.19
C LEU A 324 9.53 6.58 -8.50
N THR A 325 9.09 7.13 -9.63
CA THR A 325 9.05 6.42 -10.91
C THR A 325 9.51 7.28 -12.08
N SER A 326 10.05 6.60 -13.09
CA SER A 326 10.64 7.26 -14.27
C SER A 326 9.59 8.06 -15.04
N GLU A 327 8.34 7.60 -15.04
CA GLU A 327 7.22 8.26 -15.72
C GLU A 327 6.77 9.52 -14.98
N THR A 328 6.72 9.52 -13.65
CA THR A 328 6.35 10.73 -12.87
C THR A 328 7.46 11.78 -12.97
N ALA A 329 8.73 11.38 -12.85
CA ALA A 329 9.87 12.25 -12.97
C ALA A 329 10.00 12.86 -14.38
N ALA A 330 9.84 12.06 -15.44
CA ALA A 330 9.85 12.55 -16.81
C ALA A 330 8.69 13.53 -17.08
N ALA A 331 7.47 13.22 -16.63
CA ALA A 331 6.32 14.11 -16.80
C ALA A 331 6.50 15.44 -16.06
N ALA A 332 7.07 15.40 -14.85
CA ALA A 332 7.36 16.57 -14.03
C ALA A 332 8.44 17.47 -14.66
N LEU A 333 9.57 16.91 -15.11
CA LEU A 333 10.63 17.67 -15.78
C LEU A 333 10.17 18.23 -17.14
N ALA A 334 9.42 17.44 -17.92
CA ALA A 334 8.87 17.88 -19.20
C ALA A 334 7.90 19.06 -19.00
N PHE A 335 7.02 19.01 -18.00
CA PHE A 335 6.11 20.12 -17.69
C PHE A 335 6.87 21.35 -17.17
N ALA A 336 7.90 21.18 -16.33
CA ALA A 336 8.75 22.30 -15.91
C ALA A 336 9.44 22.97 -17.12
N ASN A 337 10.01 22.20 -18.04
CA ASN A 337 10.63 22.71 -19.27
C ASN A 337 9.63 23.38 -20.22
N GLU A 338 8.37 22.92 -20.27
CA GLU A 338 7.29 23.57 -21.05
C GLU A 338 7.01 24.99 -20.53
N GLN A 339 6.96 25.18 -19.21
CA GLN A 339 6.63 26.48 -18.60
C GLN A 339 7.82 27.43 -18.45
N LEU A 340 9.02 26.90 -18.19
CA LEU A 340 10.22 27.68 -17.84
C LEU A 340 11.24 27.81 -18.98
N GLY A 341 11.07 27.02 -20.05
CA GLY A 341 12.07 26.80 -21.08
C GLY A 341 12.97 25.61 -20.78
N GLU A 342 13.36 24.88 -21.83
CA GLU A 342 14.18 23.68 -21.72
C GLU A 342 15.63 24.02 -21.33
N LEU A 343 16.12 23.37 -20.27
CA LEU A 343 17.52 23.37 -19.85
C LEU A 343 17.99 21.92 -19.65
N PRO A 344 19.27 21.60 -19.93
CA PRO A 344 19.82 20.28 -19.63
C PRO A 344 19.89 20.06 -18.11
N VAL A 345 19.75 18.81 -17.65
CA VAL A 345 20.13 18.46 -16.28
C VAL A 345 21.66 18.47 -16.19
N THR A 346 22.22 19.15 -15.19
CA THR A 346 23.67 19.27 -14.96
C THR A 346 24.11 18.56 -13.68
N ALA A 347 23.21 18.45 -12.69
CA ALA A 347 23.42 17.64 -11.51
C ALA A 347 22.11 17.09 -10.93
N ILE A 348 22.21 16.01 -10.18
CA ILE A 348 21.12 15.43 -9.37
C ILE A 348 21.63 15.26 -7.94
N VAL A 349 20.79 15.56 -6.96
CA VAL A 349 21.03 15.31 -5.55
C VAL A 349 19.96 14.36 -5.05
N TYR A 350 20.36 13.17 -4.60
CA TYR A 350 19.50 12.34 -3.76
C TYR A 350 19.69 12.80 -2.32
N SER A 351 18.63 13.30 -1.70
CA SER A 351 18.70 13.75 -0.31
C SER A 351 18.94 12.60 0.66
N HIS A 352 18.36 11.43 0.39
CA HIS A 352 18.44 10.27 1.26
C HIS A 352 18.07 8.95 0.58
N SER A 353 18.20 7.84 1.32
CA SER A 353 18.13 6.47 0.79
C SER A 353 16.72 5.87 0.59
N HIS A 354 15.64 6.65 0.52
CA HIS A 354 14.30 6.13 0.20
C HIS A 354 13.92 6.28 -1.29
N ILE A 355 13.16 5.32 -1.78
CA ILE A 355 12.92 5.08 -3.21
C ILE A 355 12.08 6.16 -3.90
N ASP A 356 11.28 6.94 -3.16
CA ASP A 356 10.55 8.10 -3.67
C ASP A 356 11.42 9.33 -3.95
N HIS A 357 12.71 9.28 -3.63
CA HIS A 357 13.67 10.37 -3.84
C HIS A 357 14.67 10.09 -4.97
N PHE A 358 14.96 8.81 -5.25
CA PHE A 358 15.86 8.40 -6.34
C PHE A 358 15.19 7.58 -7.45
N GLY A 359 14.00 7.02 -7.20
CA GLY A 359 13.38 5.98 -8.03
C GLY A 359 13.07 6.41 -9.46
N GLY A 360 12.79 7.70 -9.68
CA GLY A 360 12.52 8.24 -11.01
C GLY A 360 13.75 8.75 -11.78
N VAL A 361 14.98 8.52 -11.32
CA VAL A 361 16.20 9.05 -11.97
C VAL A 361 16.31 8.74 -13.47
N ARG A 362 15.88 7.54 -13.90
CA ARG A 362 15.88 7.11 -15.32
C ARG A 362 14.90 7.91 -16.20
N GLY A 363 13.99 8.69 -15.59
CA GLY A 363 13.10 9.61 -16.28
C GLY A 363 13.69 10.99 -16.56
N VAL A 364 14.83 11.34 -15.95
CA VAL A 364 15.43 12.70 -16.02
C VAL A 364 16.87 12.74 -16.52
N VAL A 365 17.59 11.61 -16.56
CA VAL A 365 18.97 11.54 -17.08
C VAL A 365 19.29 10.18 -17.70
N ASP A 366 20.15 10.18 -18.73
CA ASP A 366 20.79 8.98 -19.26
C ASP A 366 22.08 8.67 -18.47
N GLU A 367 22.28 7.41 -18.10
CA GLU A 367 23.50 6.94 -17.43
C GLU A 367 24.76 7.15 -18.31
N ALA A 368 24.61 7.27 -19.63
CA ALA A 368 25.68 7.66 -20.53
C ALA A 368 26.15 9.12 -20.35
N ASP A 369 25.30 10.01 -19.82
CA ASP A 369 25.67 11.39 -19.44
C ASP A 369 26.42 11.40 -18.11
N VAL A 370 25.94 10.62 -17.14
CA VAL A 370 26.60 10.43 -15.83
C VAL A 370 27.99 9.80 -16.01
N SER A 371 28.08 8.71 -16.78
CA SER A 371 29.34 8.00 -17.07
C SER A 371 30.35 8.85 -17.84
N ALA A 372 29.89 9.83 -18.61
CA ALA A 372 30.74 10.77 -19.33
C ALA A 372 31.10 12.02 -18.51
N GLY A 373 30.64 12.13 -17.26
CA GLY A 373 30.85 13.29 -16.40
C GLY A 373 30.11 14.56 -16.85
N ARG A 374 29.06 14.41 -17.69
CA ARG A 374 28.17 15.53 -18.08
C ARG A 374 27.16 15.86 -17.00
N VAL A 375 26.74 14.85 -16.21
CA VAL A 375 25.88 15.01 -15.04
C VAL A 375 26.58 14.40 -13.83
N GLN A 376 26.55 15.11 -12.70
CA GLN A 376 27.03 14.58 -11.42
C GLN A 376 25.84 14.23 -10.52
N ILE A 377 25.92 13.08 -9.85
CA ILE A 377 24.92 12.64 -8.88
C ILE A 377 25.55 12.68 -7.48
N TYR A 378 24.95 13.45 -6.58
CA TYR A 378 25.35 13.62 -5.19
C TYR A 378 24.44 12.80 -4.27
N ALA A 379 25.00 12.19 -3.23
CA ALA A 379 24.24 11.49 -2.20
C ALA A 379 24.97 11.53 -0.84
N PRO A 380 24.27 11.36 0.30
CA PRO A 380 24.90 11.24 1.60
C PRO A 380 25.73 9.95 1.73
N VAL A 381 26.70 9.97 2.65
CA VAL A 381 27.45 8.77 3.05
C VAL A 381 26.52 7.63 3.48
N GLY A 382 26.81 6.41 3.01
CA GLY A 382 25.99 5.22 3.28
C GLY A 382 24.83 4.98 2.31
N PHE A 383 24.48 5.94 1.42
CA PHE A 383 23.31 5.86 0.54
C PHE A 383 23.15 4.51 -0.21
N MET A 384 24.21 4.02 -0.87
CA MET A 384 24.15 2.79 -1.67
C MET A 384 23.97 1.52 -0.84
N GLU A 385 24.45 1.51 0.41
CA GLU A 385 24.26 0.37 1.32
C GLU A 385 22.79 0.31 1.76
N GLU A 386 22.24 1.45 2.15
CA GLU A 386 20.94 1.54 2.81
C GLU A 386 19.76 1.52 1.82
N ALA A 387 19.94 2.06 0.61
CA ALA A 387 18.96 1.93 -0.47
C ALA A 387 18.71 0.46 -0.89
N ILE A 388 19.68 -0.42 -0.62
CA ILE A 388 19.60 -1.87 -0.90
C ILE A 388 19.21 -2.67 0.36
N SER A 389 19.85 -2.40 1.50
CA SER A 389 19.67 -3.18 2.75
C SER A 389 18.19 -3.23 3.18
N GLU A 390 17.52 -2.08 3.15
CA GLU A 390 16.17 -1.91 3.67
C GLU A 390 15.14 -2.67 2.80
N ASN A 391 15.35 -2.68 1.48
CA ASN A 391 14.35 -3.12 0.52
C ASN A 391 14.44 -4.63 0.18
N VAL A 392 15.55 -5.29 0.50
CA VAL A 392 15.84 -6.64 0.01
C VAL A 392 15.53 -7.71 1.05
N TYR A 393 16.18 -7.70 2.22
CA TYR A 393 16.16 -8.85 3.15
C TYR A 393 14.78 -9.13 3.76
N ALA A 394 13.98 -8.10 3.99
CA ALA A 394 12.59 -8.20 4.45
C ALA A 394 11.57 -7.76 3.37
N GLY A 395 12.00 -7.63 2.11
CA GLY A 395 11.25 -6.99 1.03
C GLY A 395 9.84 -7.55 0.80
N ASN A 396 9.65 -8.87 0.88
CA ASN A 396 8.32 -9.48 0.74
C ASN A 396 7.37 -9.06 1.88
N ALA A 397 7.83 -9.14 3.12
CA ALA A 397 7.05 -8.74 4.30
C ALA A 397 6.75 -7.24 4.29
N MET A 398 7.75 -6.42 3.93
CA MET A 398 7.63 -4.96 3.88
C MET A 398 6.69 -4.50 2.77
N THR A 399 6.76 -5.10 1.57
CA THR A 399 5.86 -4.78 0.45
C THR A 399 4.41 -5.12 0.78
N ARG A 400 4.18 -6.32 1.36
CA ARG A 400 2.85 -6.74 1.80
C ARG A 400 2.28 -5.80 2.87
N ARG A 401 3.08 -5.41 3.87
CA ARG A 401 2.65 -4.46 4.92
C ARG A 401 2.51 -3.02 4.42
N ALA A 402 3.32 -2.59 3.45
CA ALA A 402 3.17 -1.29 2.80
C ALA A 402 1.82 -1.16 2.08
N SER A 403 1.25 -2.26 1.57
CA SER A 403 -0.08 -2.24 0.97
C SER A 403 -1.17 -1.75 1.92
N TYR A 404 -1.05 -2.06 3.22
CA TYR A 404 -1.91 -1.54 4.28
C TYR A 404 -1.59 -0.07 4.61
N GLN A 405 -0.32 0.29 4.85
CA GLN A 405 0.06 1.66 5.23
C GLN A 405 -0.36 2.72 4.20
N TYR A 406 -0.23 2.40 2.91
CA TYR A 406 -0.59 3.32 1.83
C TYR A 406 -2.01 3.12 1.29
N GLY A 407 -2.79 2.17 1.83
CA GLY A 407 -4.17 1.94 1.42
C GLY A 407 -4.28 1.46 -0.03
N ASN A 408 -3.31 0.68 -0.50
CA ASN A 408 -3.16 0.33 -1.92
C ASN A 408 -4.38 -0.35 -2.58
N PRO A 409 -5.20 -1.17 -1.90
CA PRO A 409 -6.42 -1.73 -2.47
C PRO A 409 -7.69 -0.89 -2.24
N LEU A 410 -7.59 0.22 -1.48
CA LEU A 410 -8.74 1.07 -1.16
C LEU A 410 -9.06 2.04 -2.31
N PRO A 411 -10.34 2.30 -2.60
CA PRO A 411 -10.73 3.37 -3.50
C PRO A 411 -10.48 4.75 -2.87
N ALA A 412 -10.13 5.73 -3.70
CA ALA A 412 -10.09 7.13 -3.29
C ALA A 412 -11.52 7.63 -3.06
N SER A 413 -11.88 7.90 -1.81
CA SER A 413 -13.23 8.34 -1.42
C SER A 413 -13.26 8.79 0.05
N PRO A 414 -14.31 9.49 0.52
CA PRO A 414 -14.48 9.83 1.94
C PRO A 414 -14.46 8.62 2.90
N PHE A 415 -14.72 7.41 2.39
CA PHE A 415 -14.79 6.17 3.16
C PHE A 415 -13.55 5.28 3.00
N GLY A 416 -12.64 5.64 2.08
CA GLY A 416 -11.44 4.88 1.73
C GLY A 416 -10.15 5.66 1.97
N GLN A 417 -9.19 5.50 1.06
CA GLN A 417 -7.93 6.26 1.10
C GLN A 417 -8.21 7.71 0.68
N VAL A 418 -7.60 8.66 1.39
CA VAL A 418 -7.82 10.11 1.19
C VAL A 418 -6.51 10.87 0.97
N ASP A 419 -5.42 10.36 1.53
CA ASP A 419 -4.10 10.98 1.53
C ASP A 419 -3.01 10.03 2.06
N SER A 420 -1.74 10.43 1.92
CA SER A 420 -0.57 9.80 2.56
C SER A 420 0.30 10.81 3.31
N ALA A 421 -0.27 11.95 3.73
CA ALA A 421 0.26 12.99 4.62
C ALA A 421 1.41 13.83 4.06
N ILE A 422 2.51 13.20 3.66
CA ILE A 422 3.65 13.84 2.98
C ILE A 422 3.37 14.05 1.48
N GLY A 423 2.37 13.33 0.94
CA GLY A 423 1.77 13.52 -0.38
C GLY A 423 0.49 12.69 -0.51
N LYS A 424 -0.04 12.55 -1.73
CA LYS A 424 -1.33 11.89 -1.97
C LYS A 424 -1.31 10.36 -1.83
N GLY A 425 -0.20 9.74 -2.23
CA GLY A 425 -0.03 8.29 -2.31
C GLY A 425 1.21 7.94 -3.15
N LEU A 426 1.47 6.66 -3.37
CA LEU A 426 2.60 6.17 -4.18
C LEU A 426 2.21 6.00 -5.65
N ALA A 427 3.04 6.49 -6.57
CA ALA A 427 2.92 6.17 -8.00
C ALA A 427 3.20 4.69 -8.32
N ARG A 428 2.69 4.23 -9.47
CA ARG A 428 2.72 2.82 -9.90
C ARG A 428 3.34 2.61 -11.28
N GLY A 429 4.57 3.09 -11.41
CA GLY A 429 5.40 3.01 -12.62
C GLY A 429 6.68 2.21 -12.40
N SER A 430 7.70 2.52 -13.21
CA SER A 430 9.01 1.88 -13.22
C SER A 430 10.04 2.67 -12.39
N SER A 431 10.60 2.03 -11.36
CA SER A 431 11.65 2.62 -10.51
C SER A 431 13.04 2.11 -10.90
N GLY A 432 14.01 3.02 -10.98
CA GLY A 432 15.41 2.78 -11.29
C GLY A 432 16.35 3.33 -10.20
N LEU A 433 17.65 3.25 -10.47
CA LEU A 433 18.72 3.78 -9.64
C LEU A 433 19.97 3.96 -10.52
N ILE A 434 20.60 5.13 -10.43
CA ILE A 434 21.95 5.36 -10.95
C ILE A 434 22.82 5.72 -9.75
N ALA A 435 23.96 5.05 -9.61
CA ALA A 435 24.84 5.24 -8.45
C ALA A 435 25.37 6.69 -8.36
N PRO A 436 25.54 7.25 -7.14
CA PRO A 436 26.11 8.58 -6.96
C PRO A 436 27.57 8.63 -7.44
N THR A 437 27.92 9.71 -8.13
CA THR A 437 29.30 10.01 -8.54
C THR A 437 30.07 10.80 -7.49
N VAL A 438 29.35 11.48 -6.59
CA VAL A 438 29.89 12.24 -5.46
C VAL A 438 29.17 11.78 -4.20
N VAL A 439 29.93 11.44 -3.16
CA VAL A 439 29.40 11.08 -1.84
C VAL A 439 29.80 12.18 -0.87
N VAL A 440 28.80 12.77 -0.21
CA VAL A 440 29.00 13.79 0.84
C VAL A 440 29.36 13.07 2.14
N THR A 441 30.57 13.29 2.64
CA THR A 441 31.17 12.46 3.71
C THR A 441 31.35 13.17 5.04
N ASP A 442 31.64 14.47 5.04
CA ASP A 442 31.79 15.25 6.27
C ASP A 442 30.40 15.59 6.87
N ASP A 443 30.35 15.92 8.17
CA ASP A 443 29.11 16.40 8.82
C ASP A 443 28.54 17.64 8.08
N PHE A 444 29.43 18.48 7.53
CA PHE A 444 29.12 19.62 6.69
C PHE A 444 30.13 19.72 5.54
N GLU A 445 29.66 19.70 4.30
CA GLU A 445 30.51 19.76 3.09
C GLU A 445 30.01 20.86 2.14
N GLU A 446 30.89 21.75 1.67
CA GLU A 446 30.55 22.82 0.73
C GLU A 446 30.95 22.43 -0.70
N HIS A 447 30.01 22.52 -1.63
CA HIS A 447 30.24 22.29 -3.06
C HIS A 447 29.79 23.49 -3.90
N MET A 448 30.42 23.63 -5.06
CA MET A 448 29.97 24.49 -6.14
C MET A 448 29.42 23.59 -7.25
N ILE A 449 28.10 23.64 -7.47
CA ILE A 449 27.38 22.78 -8.41
C ILE A 449 26.78 23.69 -9.48
N ASP A 450 27.27 23.64 -10.71
CA ASP A 450 26.80 24.49 -11.84
C ASP A 450 26.66 25.98 -11.46
N GLY A 451 27.69 26.54 -10.79
CA GLY A 451 27.72 27.93 -10.30
C GLY A 451 26.88 28.22 -9.04
N VAL A 452 26.13 27.24 -8.52
CA VAL A 452 25.37 27.34 -7.27
C VAL A 452 26.21 26.83 -6.11
N ARG A 453 26.39 27.66 -5.08
CA ARG A 453 27.04 27.27 -3.83
C ARG A 453 26.05 26.56 -2.91
N VAL A 454 26.41 25.36 -2.47
CA VAL A 454 25.59 24.51 -1.60
C VAL A 454 26.42 24.00 -0.44
N VAL A 455 25.91 24.12 0.79
CA VAL A 455 26.48 23.47 1.98
C VAL A 455 25.54 22.34 2.39
N PHE A 456 25.97 21.09 2.25
CA PHE A 456 25.22 19.96 2.76
C PHE A 456 25.45 19.79 4.27
N GLN A 457 24.46 19.21 4.97
CA GLN A 457 24.56 18.75 6.35
C GLN A 457 24.14 17.28 6.38
N ASN A 458 25.06 16.36 6.67
CA ASN A 458 24.73 14.95 6.86
C ASN A 458 23.90 14.77 8.16
N THR A 459 22.80 14.03 8.08
CA THR A 459 21.86 13.79 9.18
C THR A 459 21.50 12.30 9.32
N PRO A 460 22.48 11.39 9.47
CA PRO A 460 22.24 9.96 9.47
C PRO A 460 21.38 9.48 10.66
N GLY A 461 20.53 8.49 10.40
CA GLY A 461 19.64 7.86 11.38
C GLY A 461 18.45 8.71 11.81
N THR A 462 18.07 9.72 11.01
CA THR A 462 16.96 10.64 11.29
C THR A 462 15.68 10.18 10.57
N GLU A 463 15.32 10.73 9.40
CA GLU A 463 14.27 10.12 8.57
C GLU A 463 14.83 8.84 7.93
N ALA A 464 16.00 8.93 7.29
CA ALA A 464 16.69 7.76 6.74
C ALA A 464 18.00 7.42 7.49
N PRO A 465 18.54 6.20 7.34
CA PRO A 465 19.88 5.87 7.82
C PRO A 465 20.97 6.74 7.17
N ALA A 466 20.84 7.02 5.87
CA ALA A 466 21.68 7.93 5.10
C ALA A 466 20.83 9.07 4.52
N GLU A 467 20.99 10.29 5.04
CA GLU A 467 20.21 11.49 4.70
C GLU A 467 21.06 12.75 4.86
N MET A 468 20.78 13.80 4.08
CA MET A 468 21.38 15.12 4.24
C MET A 468 20.43 16.28 3.89
N ASN A 469 20.54 17.36 4.67
CA ASN A 469 19.94 18.67 4.35
C ASN A 469 20.88 19.49 3.45
N ALA A 470 20.38 20.58 2.86
CA ALA A 470 21.18 21.53 2.08
C ALA A 470 20.90 22.99 2.45
N TRP A 471 21.94 23.82 2.43
CA TRP A 471 21.87 25.26 2.67
C TRP A 471 22.47 26.02 1.48
N PHE A 472 21.72 26.98 0.96
CA PHE A 472 22.13 27.86 -0.14
C PHE A 472 22.46 29.25 0.44
N PRO A 473 23.72 29.54 0.80
CA PRO A 473 24.09 30.74 1.55
C PRO A 473 23.80 32.05 0.80
N ASP A 474 23.88 32.05 -0.53
CA ASP A 474 23.75 33.26 -1.34
C ASP A 474 22.30 33.69 -1.58
N SER A 475 21.36 32.74 -1.57
CA SER A 475 19.91 32.97 -1.65
C SER A 475 19.20 32.83 -0.30
N LYS A 476 19.93 32.41 0.75
CA LYS A 476 19.43 32.13 2.12
C LYS A 476 18.28 31.12 2.17
N VAL A 477 18.39 30.06 1.39
CA VAL A 477 17.41 28.97 1.35
C VAL A 477 17.92 27.79 2.15
N PHE A 478 17.10 27.30 3.09
CA PHE A 478 17.34 26.02 3.76
C PHE A 478 16.44 24.95 3.15
N TRP A 479 17.04 23.94 2.54
CA TRP A 479 16.34 22.78 1.98
C TRP A 479 16.49 21.61 2.96
N ALA A 480 15.39 21.25 3.61
CA ALA A 480 15.33 20.50 4.85
C ALA A 480 15.02 19.00 4.67
N ALA A 481 15.37 18.46 3.48
CA ALA A 481 15.13 17.07 3.10
C ALA A 481 13.71 16.61 3.49
N GLU A 482 13.62 15.44 4.13
CA GLU A 482 12.42 14.96 4.80
C GLU A 482 12.50 15.10 6.33
N ASN A 483 13.65 15.56 6.83
CA ASN A 483 13.93 15.99 8.20
C ASN A 483 12.88 16.98 8.75
N ILE A 484 12.37 17.89 7.93
CA ILE A 484 11.30 18.82 8.29
C ILE A 484 10.24 18.84 7.18
N THR A 485 9.02 18.41 7.51
CA THR A 485 7.85 18.40 6.60
C THR A 485 6.64 19.05 7.29
N ALA A 486 5.44 19.00 6.68
CA ALA A 486 4.21 19.54 7.29
C ALA A 486 3.55 18.57 8.28
N THR A 487 4.31 17.66 8.88
CA THR A 487 3.86 16.63 9.81
C THR A 487 5.02 16.18 10.70
N ILE A 488 4.71 15.57 11.86
CA ILE A 488 5.66 14.64 12.48
C ILE A 488 5.63 13.31 11.72
N HIS A 489 6.83 12.79 11.47
CA HIS A 489 7.05 11.62 10.64
C HIS A 489 7.05 10.32 11.47
N ASN A 490 7.27 9.21 10.81
CA ASN A 490 7.48 7.90 11.41
C ASN A 490 8.86 7.84 12.09
N ILE A 491 8.87 7.53 13.38
CA ILE A 491 10.02 6.95 14.09
C ILE A 491 10.08 5.43 13.83
N TYR A 492 8.93 4.82 13.57
CA TYR A 492 8.80 3.48 13.00
C TYR A 492 7.69 3.50 11.95
N THR A 493 8.04 3.15 10.71
CA THR A 493 7.09 3.08 9.60
C THR A 493 6.33 1.75 9.64
N LEU A 494 5.00 1.76 9.46
CA LEU A 494 4.16 0.57 9.68
C LEU A 494 4.41 -0.55 8.65
N ARG A 495 4.95 -0.23 7.46
CA ARG A 495 5.51 -1.21 6.50
C ARG A 495 6.56 -2.11 7.15
N GLY A 496 7.25 -1.62 8.18
CA GLY A 496 8.36 -2.27 8.85
C GLY A 496 9.68 -1.73 8.32
N ALA A 497 10.54 -1.29 9.24
CA ALA A 497 11.93 -0.90 9.04
C ALA A 497 12.65 -0.95 10.40
N LEU A 498 13.93 -0.61 10.44
CA LEU A 498 14.63 -0.31 11.69
C LEU A 498 14.01 0.93 12.37
N VAL A 499 14.11 1.02 13.70
CA VAL A 499 13.58 2.15 14.45
C VAL A 499 14.55 3.34 14.41
N ARG A 500 14.08 4.48 13.89
CA ARG A 500 14.82 5.74 13.74
C ARG A 500 15.10 6.41 15.09
N ASP A 501 16.03 7.38 15.13
CA ASP A 501 16.42 8.04 16.38
C ASP A 501 15.79 9.44 16.53
N ALA A 502 14.66 9.51 17.25
CA ALA A 502 13.96 10.77 17.53
C ALA A 502 14.85 11.82 18.27
N LEU A 503 15.82 11.38 19.07
CA LEU A 503 16.73 12.30 19.76
C LEU A 503 17.81 12.83 18.81
N SER A 504 18.35 11.99 17.92
CA SER A 504 19.26 12.42 16.85
C SER A 504 18.56 13.41 15.93
N TRP A 505 17.34 13.10 15.50
CA TRP A 505 16.52 13.94 14.63
C TRP A 505 16.27 15.33 15.21
N SER A 506 15.84 15.39 16.47
CA SER A 506 15.70 16.67 17.19
C SER A 506 17.03 17.45 17.25
N ARG A 507 18.16 16.78 17.50
CA ARG A 507 19.48 17.43 17.55
C ARG A 507 19.90 17.99 16.19
N GLN A 508 19.69 17.25 15.10
CA GLN A 508 20.03 17.68 13.75
C GLN A 508 19.19 18.88 13.30
N ILE A 509 17.88 18.89 13.57
CA ILE A 509 17.02 20.07 13.36
C ILE A 509 17.50 21.25 14.20
N ASN A 510 17.89 21.03 15.47
CA ASN A 510 18.40 22.10 16.32
C ASN A 510 19.72 22.67 15.80
N GLU A 511 20.61 21.83 15.27
CA GLU A 511 21.86 22.27 14.67
C GLU A 511 21.61 23.08 13.39
N ALA A 512 20.73 22.60 12.50
CA ALA A 512 20.28 23.33 11.32
C ALA A 512 19.64 24.69 11.69
N LEU A 513 18.82 24.74 12.75
CA LEU A 513 18.19 25.97 13.24
C LEU A 513 19.23 27.03 13.65
N TYR A 514 20.28 26.63 14.38
CA TYR A 514 21.31 27.57 14.82
C TYR A 514 22.36 27.89 13.74
N ARG A 515 22.62 26.98 12.78
CA ARG A 515 23.57 27.22 11.68
C ARG A 515 22.96 27.98 10.51
N PHE A 516 21.73 27.65 10.13
CA PHE A 516 21.07 28.11 8.90
C PHE A 516 19.75 28.83 9.18
N GLY A 517 18.90 28.25 10.04
CA GLY A 517 17.56 28.77 10.32
C GLY A 517 17.51 30.19 10.88
N ARG A 518 18.60 30.68 11.50
CA ARG A 518 18.73 32.08 11.93
C ARG A 518 18.85 33.08 10.77
N ASP A 519 19.41 32.66 9.65
CA ASP A 519 19.65 33.52 8.47
C ASP A 519 18.72 33.16 7.30
N ALA A 520 18.04 32.01 7.34
CA ALA A 520 17.13 31.55 6.30
C ALA A 520 15.95 32.50 6.07
N GLU A 521 15.67 32.78 4.80
CA GLU A 521 14.51 33.58 4.34
C GLU A 521 13.43 32.71 3.68
N VAL A 522 13.81 31.53 3.18
CA VAL A 522 12.92 30.47 2.67
C VAL A 522 13.37 29.11 3.20
N MET A 523 12.42 28.27 3.61
CA MET A 523 12.65 26.85 3.91
C MET A 523 11.84 25.98 2.95
N VAL A 524 12.48 24.97 2.37
CA VAL A 524 11.94 24.07 1.35
C VAL A 524 12.15 22.62 1.80
N SER A 525 11.32 21.68 1.35
CA SER A 525 11.41 20.27 1.75
C SER A 525 11.13 19.34 0.56
N SER A 526 11.54 18.07 0.66
CA SER A 526 11.25 17.04 -0.34
C SER A 526 9.76 16.66 -0.42
N HIS A 527 8.95 17.05 0.59
CA HIS A 527 7.49 16.85 0.62
C HIS A 527 6.75 18.13 1.02
N ASN A 528 5.42 18.12 0.83
CA ASN A 528 4.50 19.22 1.14
C ASN A 528 4.93 20.56 0.49
N TRP A 529 4.78 21.69 1.18
CA TRP A 529 5.01 23.05 0.66
C TRP A 529 6.05 23.83 1.48
N PRO A 530 6.72 24.85 0.90
CA PRO A 530 7.73 25.66 1.59
C PRO A 530 7.19 26.52 2.75
N ARG A 531 8.11 27.22 3.45
CA ARG A 531 7.83 28.29 4.43
C ARG A 531 8.67 29.52 4.10
N TRP A 532 8.12 30.71 4.29
CA TRP A 532 8.80 31.99 3.96
C TRP A 532 8.81 32.93 5.15
N GLY A 533 9.89 33.70 5.28
CA GLY A 533 10.09 34.65 6.37
C GLY A 533 10.78 33.98 7.56
N ASN A 534 11.86 34.61 8.01
CA ASN A 534 12.77 34.07 9.01
C ASN A 534 12.09 33.69 10.34
N GLU A 535 11.14 34.49 10.81
CA GLU A 535 10.37 34.19 12.04
C GLU A 535 9.53 32.91 11.91
N ARG A 536 8.81 32.76 10.79
CA ARG A 536 7.97 31.59 10.48
C ARG A 536 8.81 30.31 10.27
N ILE A 537 9.98 30.43 9.66
CA ILE A 537 10.92 29.31 9.53
C ILE A 537 11.40 28.87 10.91
N GLN A 538 11.84 29.80 11.76
CA GLN A 538 12.29 29.47 13.11
C GLN A 538 11.16 29.03 14.06
N GLU A 539 9.90 29.40 13.81
CA GLU A 539 8.70 28.82 14.47
C GLU A 539 8.63 27.33 14.15
N VAL A 540 8.52 26.97 12.86
CA VAL A 540 8.38 25.57 12.41
C VAL A 540 9.58 24.70 12.80
N MET A 541 10.81 25.19 12.66
CA MET A 541 12.01 24.45 13.08
C MET A 541 12.07 24.19 14.59
N ARG A 542 11.57 25.11 15.42
CA ARG A 542 11.49 24.91 16.88
C ARG A 542 10.40 23.90 17.23
N ASP A 543 9.22 24.03 16.65
CA ASP A 543 8.11 23.10 16.87
C ASP A 543 8.53 21.67 16.53
N GLN A 544 9.10 21.46 15.33
CA GLN A 544 9.57 20.15 14.86
C GLN A 544 10.67 19.58 15.77
N ARG A 545 11.70 20.38 16.11
CA ARG A 545 12.73 19.99 17.10
C ARG A 545 12.11 19.55 18.43
N ASP A 546 11.20 20.36 18.97
CA ASP A 546 10.65 20.20 20.30
C ASP A 546 9.64 19.05 20.36
N ALA A 547 8.94 18.76 19.26
CA ALA A 547 8.08 17.59 19.12
C ALA A 547 8.90 16.28 19.11
N TYR A 548 9.96 16.17 18.31
CA TYR A 548 10.85 15.00 18.36
C TYR A 548 11.57 14.86 19.71
N ALA A 549 12.03 15.96 20.31
CA ALA A 549 12.60 15.96 21.65
C ALA A 549 11.61 15.49 22.71
N ASN A 550 10.37 15.99 22.68
CA ASN A 550 9.34 15.63 23.64
C ASN A 550 8.95 14.17 23.51
N LEU A 551 8.71 13.71 22.28
CA LEU A 551 8.43 12.31 21.96
C LEU A 551 9.50 11.38 22.52
N ASN A 552 10.78 11.69 22.35
CA ASN A 552 11.86 10.90 22.96
C ASN A 552 11.86 11.01 24.50
N ASN A 553 11.94 12.23 25.02
CA ASN A 553 12.27 12.49 26.41
C ASN A 553 11.11 12.15 27.36
N GLN A 554 9.87 12.41 26.97
CA GLN A 554 8.69 12.12 27.78
C GLN A 554 8.37 10.63 27.78
N VAL A 555 8.55 9.93 26.65
CA VAL A 555 8.45 8.46 26.60
C VAL A 555 9.50 7.82 27.50
N LEU A 556 10.76 8.27 27.44
CA LEU A 556 11.79 7.78 28.36
C LEU A 556 11.52 8.17 29.82
N ASN A 557 10.90 9.32 30.10
CA ASN A 557 10.47 9.67 31.47
C ASN A 557 9.44 8.67 32.01
N LEU A 558 8.42 8.35 31.20
CA LEU A 558 7.37 7.39 31.53
C LEU A 558 7.92 5.96 31.64
N ALA A 559 8.82 5.54 30.74
CA ALA A 559 9.47 4.23 30.80
C ALA A 559 10.32 4.05 32.06
N ASN A 560 11.10 5.07 32.46
CA ASN A 560 11.83 5.10 33.74
C ASN A 560 10.92 5.12 34.99
N ARG A 561 9.61 5.36 34.80
CA ARG A 561 8.57 5.24 35.85
C ARG A 561 7.82 3.91 35.81
N GLY A 562 8.21 2.99 34.93
CA GLY A 562 7.61 1.66 34.79
C GLY A 562 6.46 1.56 33.78
N VAL A 563 6.17 2.61 33.00
CA VAL A 563 5.20 2.52 31.89
C VAL A 563 5.78 1.68 30.77
N THR A 564 5.11 0.58 30.41
CA THR A 564 5.64 -0.38 29.45
C THR A 564 5.30 -0.05 27.99
N ILE A 565 5.93 -0.75 27.03
CA ILE A 565 5.61 -0.64 25.59
C ILE A 565 4.13 -0.94 25.26
N ASN A 566 3.44 -1.71 26.11
CA ASN A 566 2.02 -2.03 25.96
C ASN A 566 1.09 -1.00 26.62
N GLN A 567 1.63 -0.04 27.39
CA GLN A 567 0.88 1.04 28.03
C GLN A 567 1.15 2.40 27.39
N MET A 568 2.38 2.64 26.93
CA MET A 568 2.90 3.97 26.56
C MET A 568 2.00 4.77 25.62
N HIS A 569 1.41 4.11 24.62
CA HIS A 569 0.54 4.72 23.63
C HIS A 569 -0.81 5.24 24.19
N ASN A 570 -1.09 5.03 25.48
CA ASN A 570 -2.23 5.62 26.20
C ASN A 570 -1.79 6.62 27.29
N GLU A 571 -0.50 6.65 27.64
CA GLU A 571 0.09 7.46 28.71
C GLU A 571 0.87 8.67 28.17
N TYR A 572 1.55 8.49 27.04
CA TYR A 572 2.18 9.59 26.30
C TYR A 572 1.10 10.42 25.61
N GLN A 573 1.17 11.74 25.81
CA GLN A 573 0.34 12.72 25.12
C GLN A 573 1.24 13.84 24.61
N VAL A 574 1.03 14.26 23.36
CA VAL A 574 1.71 15.43 22.80
C VAL A 574 1.30 16.66 23.64
N PRO A 575 2.23 17.51 24.10
CA PRO A 575 1.91 18.72 24.86
C PRO A 575 0.92 19.63 24.12
N GLN A 576 -0.03 20.24 24.85
CA GLN A 576 -1.08 21.09 24.26
C GLN A 576 -0.49 22.20 23.37
N SER A 577 0.63 22.81 23.76
CA SER A 577 1.29 23.85 22.96
C SER A 577 1.74 23.36 21.58
N LEU A 578 2.19 22.11 21.47
CA LEU A 578 2.57 21.50 20.20
C LEU A 578 1.34 21.00 19.42
N GLN A 579 0.29 20.52 20.11
CA GLN A 579 -0.97 20.14 19.46
C GLN A 579 -1.64 21.30 18.71
N GLN A 580 -1.38 22.55 19.11
CA GLN A 580 -1.89 23.77 18.48
C GLN A 580 -0.99 24.29 17.33
N SER A 581 0.02 23.53 16.89
CA SER A 581 0.80 23.84 15.69
C SER A 581 0.53 22.81 14.60
N TRP A 582 0.08 23.30 13.43
CA TRP A 582 -0.16 22.46 12.25
C TRP A 582 1.09 21.72 11.78
N ALA A 583 2.27 22.33 11.97
CA ALA A 583 3.54 21.79 11.50
C ALA A 583 3.95 20.47 12.19
N VAL A 584 3.36 20.15 13.36
CA VAL A 584 3.71 18.96 14.15
C VAL A 584 2.51 18.07 14.50
N ARG A 585 1.42 18.18 13.74
CA ARG A 585 0.35 17.18 13.75
C ARG A 585 0.88 15.84 13.27
N GLN A 586 0.24 14.75 13.69
CA GLN A 586 0.74 13.40 13.48
C GLN A 586 0.06 12.76 12.25
N TYR A 587 0.28 13.35 11.08
CA TYR A 587 -0.37 12.89 9.84
C TYR A 587 0.31 11.67 9.23
N HIS A 588 1.65 11.63 9.19
CA HIS A 588 2.39 10.48 8.64
C HIS A 588 2.78 9.48 9.74
N GLY A 589 3.44 9.98 10.79
CA GLY A 589 3.63 9.25 12.05
C GLY A 589 2.34 9.18 12.88
N SER A 590 2.44 8.68 14.10
CA SER A 590 1.43 8.82 15.16
C SER A 590 2.09 8.75 16.52
N GLU A 591 1.60 9.53 17.47
CA GLU A 591 1.86 9.40 18.90
C GLU A 591 1.64 7.96 19.40
N PHE A 592 0.69 7.20 18.82
CA PHE A 592 0.40 5.82 19.20
C PHE A 592 1.57 4.88 18.88
N HIS A 593 2.06 4.85 17.63
CA HIS A 593 3.13 3.93 17.25
C HIS A 593 4.54 4.50 17.47
N ASN A 594 4.74 5.81 17.30
CA ASN A 594 6.05 6.43 17.53
C ASN A 594 6.47 6.35 19.01
N SER A 595 5.54 6.48 19.96
CA SER A 595 5.88 6.35 21.39
C SER A 595 6.30 4.92 21.76
N ARG A 596 5.66 3.91 21.16
CA ARG A 596 6.08 2.49 21.29
C ARG A 596 7.40 2.23 20.59
N ALA A 597 7.65 2.87 19.45
CA ALA A 597 8.90 2.77 18.71
C ALA A 597 10.10 3.28 19.52
N VAL A 598 9.99 4.45 20.16
CA VAL A 598 11.03 4.97 21.06
C VAL A 598 11.37 3.94 22.15
N ILE A 599 10.38 3.30 22.79
CA ILE A 599 10.67 2.22 23.76
C ILE A 599 11.35 1.04 23.09
N ASN A 600 10.85 0.57 21.94
CA ASN A 600 11.40 -0.58 21.24
C ASN A 600 12.89 -0.36 20.88
N ARG A 601 13.30 0.88 20.58
CA ARG A 601 14.71 1.24 20.35
C ARG A 601 15.60 1.10 21.58
N TYR A 602 15.09 1.45 22.77
CA TYR A 602 15.89 1.49 24.00
C TYR A 602 15.78 0.23 24.88
N LEU A 603 14.63 -0.43 24.90
CA LEU A 603 14.30 -1.55 25.80
C LEU A 603 13.82 -2.81 25.05
N GLY A 604 13.63 -2.74 23.73
CA GLY A 604 13.10 -3.84 22.92
C GLY A 604 11.59 -4.05 23.04
N TYR A 605 11.12 -5.19 22.53
CA TYR A 605 9.70 -5.52 22.41
C TYR A 605 9.07 -6.03 23.72
N TRP A 606 9.88 -6.53 24.67
CA TRP A 606 9.39 -7.17 25.89
C TRP A 606 9.03 -6.12 26.94
N ASP A 607 7.86 -6.28 27.56
CA ASP A 607 7.31 -5.30 28.50
C ASP A 607 7.76 -5.47 29.96
N GLY A 608 8.66 -6.42 30.22
CA GLY A 608 9.20 -6.74 31.55
C GLY A 608 8.35 -7.71 32.37
N ASN A 609 7.16 -8.10 31.90
CA ASN A 609 6.32 -9.09 32.58
C ASN A 609 6.70 -10.52 32.14
N PRO A 610 7.01 -11.46 33.05
CA PRO A 610 7.27 -12.85 32.67
C PRO A 610 6.12 -13.52 31.90
N ALA A 611 4.87 -13.09 32.10
CA ALA A 611 3.70 -13.62 31.38
C ALA A 611 3.66 -13.28 29.88
N THR A 612 4.49 -12.33 29.41
CA THR A 612 4.57 -11.86 28.01
C THR A 612 5.91 -12.21 27.36
N LEU A 613 6.81 -12.91 28.08
CA LEU A 613 8.17 -13.22 27.60
C LEU A 613 8.17 -14.28 26.50
N ALA A 614 7.29 -15.28 26.60
CA ALA A 614 7.10 -16.36 25.63
C ALA A 614 5.62 -16.75 25.55
N PRO A 615 4.76 -15.87 24.98
CA PRO A 615 3.34 -16.16 24.84
C PRO A 615 3.10 -17.26 23.80
N LEU A 616 1.97 -17.97 23.91
CA LEU A 616 1.43 -18.78 22.81
C LEU A 616 1.12 -17.88 21.60
N SER A 617 1.11 -18.47 20.40
CA SER A 617 0.65 -17.73 19.23
C SER A 617 -0.83 -17.34 19.37
N PRO A 618 -1.29 -16.25 18.70
CA PRO A 618 -2.68 -15.81 18.78
C PRO A 618 -3.69 -16.90 18.41
N GLU A 619 -3.44 -17.66 17.36
CA GLU A 619 -4.25 -18.77 16.86
C GLU A 619 -4.32 -19.98 17.82
N GLU A 620 -3.27 -20.23 18.61
CA GLU A 620 -3.25 -21.31 19.61
C GLU A 620 -4.08 -20.96 20.85
N SER A 621 -4.04 -19.69 21.27
CA SER A 621 -4.67 -19.23 22.51
C SER A 621 -6.10 -18.73 22.33
N ALA A 622 -6.46 -18.21 21.16
CA ALA A 622 -7.76 -17.60 20.90
C ALA A 622 -8.98 -18.53 21.12
N PRO A 623 -8.98 -19.82 20.70
CA PRO A 623 -10.13 -20.71 20.93
C PRO A 623 -10.52 -20.86 22.41
N GLU A 624 -9.53 -20.94 23.31
CA GLU A 624 -9.79 -21.03 24.75
C GLU A 624 -10.36 -19.71 25.29
N PHE A 625 -9.86 -18.55 24.85
CA PHE A 625 -10.46 -17.26 25.20
C PHE A 625 -11.91 -17.14 24.71
N VAL A 626 -12.23 -17.65 23.53
CA VAL A 626 -13.61 -17.67 23.01
C VAL A 626 -14.51 -18.56 23.86
N SER A 627 -14.03 -19.76 24.22
CA SER A 627 -14.71 -20.68 25.15
C SER A 627 -15.00 -20.02 26.51
N MET A 628 -13.97 -19.44 27.14
CA MET A 628 -14.08 -18.76 28.44
C MET A 628 -15.03 -17.56 28.44
N MET A 629 -15.17 -16.86 27.30
CA MET A 629 -16.09 -15.73 27.14
C MET A 629 -17.54 -16.12 26.82
N GLY A 630 -17.85 -17.42 26.74
CA GLY A 630 -19.20 -17.92 26.45
C GLY A 630 -19.51 -18.14 24.97
N GLY A 631 -18.48 -18.23 24.12
CA GLY A 631 -18.58 -18.49 22.69
C GLY A 631 -18.94 -17.26 21.84
N ALA A 632 -18.95 -17.45 20.52
CA ALA A 632 -19.16 -16.40 19.52
C ALA A 632 -20.35 -15.47 19.83
N ASN A 633 -21.53 -16.03 20.13
CA ASN A 633 -22.74 -15.25 20.36
C ASN A 633 -22.63 -14.28 21.55
N ALA A 634 -21.93 -14.67 22.62
CA ALA A 634 -21.71 -13.80 23.78
C ALA A 634 -20.73 -12.66 23.45
N ILE A 635 -19.66 -12.96 22.71
CA ILE A 635 -18.68 -11.98 22.25
C ILE A 635 -19.33 -10.99 21.28
N MET A 636 -20.08 -11.46 20.28
CA MET A 636 -20.77 -10.63 19.31
C MET A 636 -21.71 -9.64 20.00
N LYS A 637 -22.63 -10.15 20.85
CA LYS A 637 -23.54 -9.30 21.62
C LYS A 637 -22.79 -8.24 22.44
N ARG A 638 -21.73 -8.63 23.15
CA ARG A 638 -20.97 -7.67 23.96
C ARG A 638 -20.23 -6.64 23.10
N SER A 639 -19.77 -7.04 21.92
CA SER A 639 -19.12 -6.15 20.96
C SER A 639 -20.11 -5.14 20.38
N ASP A 640 -21.36 -5.53 20.14
CA ASP A 640 -22.43 -4.62 19.70
C ASP A 640 -22.77 -3.58 20.77
N GLU A 641 -22.88 -3.99 22.04
CA GLU A 641 -23.04 -3.07 23.17
C GLU A 641 -21.89 -2.04 23.23
N LEU A 642 -20.65 -2.48 23.00
CA LEU A 642 -19.46 -1.61 22.99
C LEU A 642 -19.44 -0.67 21.78
N VAL A 643 -19.79 -1.15 20.59
CA VAL A 643 -19.90 -0.33 19.37
C VAL A 643 -20.97 0.75 19.52
N ALA A 644 -22.14 0.43 20.09
CA ALA A 644 -23.19 1.40 20.39
C ALA A 644 -22.75 2.47 21.41
N GLN A 645 -21.76 2.16 22.26
CA GLN A 645 -21.16 3.10 23.21
C GLN A 645 -19.99 3.91 22.62
N GLY A 646 -19.53 3.61 21.40
CA GLY A 646 -18.31 4.19 20.82
C GLY A 646 -17.00 3.56 21.31
N ASN A 647 -17.05 2.44 22.03
CA ASN A 647 -15.90 1.77 22.66
C ASN A 647 -15.14 0.85 21.67
N TYR A 648 -14.79 1.39 20.48
CA TYR A 648 -14.24 0.63 19.35
C TYR A 648 -12.98 -0.15 19.68
N ARG A 649 -12.03 0.44 20.40
CA ARG A 649 -10.76 -0.24 20.76
C ARG A 649 -10.99 -1.50 21.61
N LEU A 650 -12.00 -1.52 22.47
CA LEU A 650 -12.33 -2.70 23.28
C LEU A 650 -13.15 -3.74 22.49
N ALA A 651 -14.07 -3.28 21.63
CA ALA A 651 -14.78 -4.17 20.70
C ALA A 651 -13.78 -4.89 19.76
N MET A 652 -12.78 -4.16 19.26
CA MET A 652 -11.67 -4.69 18.46
C MET A 652 -10.93 -5.82 19.17
N GLU A 653 -10.54 -5.65 20.44
CA GLU A 653 -9.82 -6.69 21.19
C GLU A 653 -10.64 -7.98 21.34
N LEU A 654 -11.94 -7.87 21.64
CA LEU A 654 -12.83 -9.01 21.78
C LEU A 654 -13.10 -9.72 20.44
N LEU A 655 -13.44 -8.96 19.40
CA LEU A 655 -13.70 -9.47 18.06
C LEU A 655 -12.46 -10.08 17.42
N ASN A 656 -11.27 -9.51 17.65
CA ASN A 656 -10.01 -10.08 17.17
C ASN A 656 -9.74 -11.46 17.80
N LYS A 657 -10.04 -11.66 19.09
CA LYS A 657 -9.98 -13.00 19.71
C LYS A 657 -10.98 -13.96 19.08
N LEU A 658 -12.18 -13.51 18.73
CA LEU A 658 -13.15 -14.35 18.01
C LEU A 658 -12.67 -14.70 16.59
N VAL A 659 -12.12 -13.75 15.83
CA VAL A 659 -11.62 -13.98 14.47
C VAL A 659 -10.40 -14.91 14.44
N TYR A 660 -9.49 -14.84 15.42
CA TYR A 660 -8.42 -15.84 15.55
C TYR A 660 -8.92 -17.22 16.02
N GLY A 661 -9.95 -17.28 16.87
CA GLY A 661 -10.51 -18.54 17.35
C GLY A 661 -11.43 -19.25 16.35
N GLU A 662 -12.11 -18.49 15.50
CA GLU A 662 -13.07 -18.95 14.49
C GLU A 662 -12.85 -18.20 13.15
N PRO A 663 -11.75 -18.45 12.41
CA PRO A 663 -11.42 -17.67 11.20
C PRO A 663 -12.45 -17.80 10.06
N GLY A 664 -13.25 -18.88 10.05
CA GLY A 664 -14.39 -19.04 9.13
C GLY A 664 -15.64 -18.25 9.52
N ASN A 665 -15.68 -17.57 10.67
CA ASN A 665 -16.84 -16.84 11.15
C ASN A 665 -16.96 -15.48 10.43
N GLN A 666 -17.64 -15.50 9.28
CA GLN A 666 -17.82 -14.29 8.46
C GLN A 666 -18.58 -13.17 9.19
N ALA A 667 -19.47 -13.48 10.14
CA ALA A 667 -20.15 -12.48 10.94
C ALA A 667 -19.18 -11.74 11.87
N ALA A 668 -18.29 -12.48 12.56
CA ALA A 668 -17.24 -11.89 13.39
C ALA A 668 -16.24 -11.06 12.57
N LYS A 669 -15.79 -11.56 11.41
CA LYS A 669 -14.90 -10.81 10.50
C LYS A 669 -15.55 -9.52 10.00
N SER A 670 -16.80 -9.59 9.57
CA SER A 670 -17.55 -8.42 9.10
C SER A 670 -17.73 -7.39 10.22
N ARG A 671 -18.00 -7.84 11.45
CA ARG A 671 -18.16 -6.95 12.59
C ARG A 671 -16.84 -6.32 13.07
N LEU A 672 -15.73 -7.05 12.97
CA LEU A 672 -14.40 -6.49 13.20
C LEU A 672 -14.04 -5.44 12.13
N ALA A 673 -14.45 -5.67 10.87
CA ALA A 673 -14.30 -4.70 9.80
C ALA A 673 -15.06 -3.39 10.08
N ASP A 674 -16.30 -3.44 10.58
CA ASP A 674 -17.06 -2.23 10.98
C ASP A 674 -16.31 -1.43 12.07
N VAL A 675 -15.73 -2.13 13.04
CA VAL A 675 -14.96 -1.52 14.14
C VAL A 675 -13.68 -0.88 13.62
N PHE A 676 -12.97 -1.57 12.71
CA PHE A 676 -11.80 -1.02 12.03
C PHE A 676 -12.16 0.22 11.18
N GLU A 677 -13.31 0.25 10.50
CA GLU A 677 -13.73 1.45 9.76
C GLU A 677 -13.97 2.65 10.67
N GLN A 678 -14.69 2.50 11.79
CA GLN A 678 -14.87 3.61 12.73
C GLN A 678 -13.53 4.10 13.31
N LEU A 679 -12.59 3.20 13.60
CA LEU A 679 -11.23 3.57 13.98
C LEU A 679 -10.49 4.31 12.85
N GLY A 680 -10.58 3.83 11.61
CA GLY A 680 -9.97 4.47 10.44
C GLY A 680 -10.58 5.83 10.09
N TYR A 681 -11.84 6.08 10.48
CA TYR A 681 -12.47 7.39 10.37
C TYR A 681 -11.96 8.34 11.47
N GLN A 682 -11.71 7.84 12.69
CA GLN A 682 -11.29 8.62 13.86
C GLN A 682 -9.80 9.00 13.91
N TYR A 683 -8.89 8.26 13.27
CA TYR A 683 -7.45 8.53 13.40
C TYR A 683 -6.94 9.64 12.47
N GLU A 684 -6.11 10.54 13.02
CA GLU A 684 -5.43 11.63 12.29
C GLU A 684 -4.36 11.12 11.31
N SER A 685 -3.67 10.03 11.69
CA SER A 685 -2.57 9.46 10.91
C SER A 685 -3.10 8.70 9.69
N THR A 686 -2.61 9.03 8.50
CA THR A 686 -2.91 8.31 7.25
C THR A 686 -2.47 6.86 7.33
N SER A 687 -1.30 6.62 7.92
CA SER A 687 -0.76 5.27 8.17
C SER A 687 -1.74 4.43 9.00
N MET A 688 -2.32 4.99 10.06
CA MET A 688 -3.32 4.29 10.89
C MET A 688 -4.65 4.10 10.15
N ARG A 689 -5.18 5.17 9.54
CA ARG A 689 -6.42 5.11 8.74
C ARG A 689 -6.36 4.00 7.70
N ASN A 690 -5.32 4.02 6.87
CA ASN A 690 -5.19 3.10 5.75
C ASN A 690 -4.99 1.65 6.22
N VAL A 691 -4.23 1.42 7.31
CA VAL A 691 -4.08 0.09 7.93
C VAL A 691 -5.43 -0.47 8.37
N PHE A 692 -6.24 0.32 9.08
CA PHE A 692 -7.55 -0.15 9.56
C PHE A 692 -8.54 -0.37 8.41
N LEU A 693 -8.63 0.57 7.45
CA LEU A 693 -9.55 0.43 6.31
C LEU A 693 -9.15 -0.73 5.39
N THR A 694 -7.85 -0.97 5.17
CA THR A 694 -7.38 -2.13 4.39
C THR A 694 -7.68 -3.44 5.12
N ALA A 695 -7.48 -3.50 6.44
CA ALA A 695 -7.86 -4.66 7.24
C ALA A 695 -9.38 -4.94 7.17
N ALA A 696 -10.22 -3.90 7.20
CA ALA A 696 -11.66 -4.02 7.05
C ALA A 696 -12.06 -4.56 5.66
N GLN A 697 -11.40 -4.09 4.60
CA GLN A 697 -11.59 -4.58 3.23
C GLN A 697 -11.25 -6.08 3.12
N GLU A 698 -10.09 -6.51 3.62
CA GLU A 698 -9.67 -7.92 3.53
C GLU A 698 -10.49 -8.86 4.41
N LEU A 699 -10.96 -8.43 5.59
CA LEU A 699 -11.86 -9.22 6.42
C LEU A 699 -13.22 -9.51 5.74
N ARG A 700 -13.70 -8.58 4.91
CA ARG A 700 -14.97 -8.69 4.17
C ARG A 700 -14.84 -9.44 2.85
N TYR A 701 -13.79 -9.15 2.07
CA TYR A 701 -13.69 -9.57 0.66
C TYR A 701 -12.49 -10.48 0.35
N GLY A 702 -11.65 -10.75 1.35
CA GLY A 702 -10.40 -11.48 1.20
C GLY A 702 -9.25 -10.62 0.66
N ILE A 703 -8.07 -11.22 0.57
CA ILE A 703 -6.87 -10.56 0.05
C ILE A 703 -7.01 -10.34 -1.46
N ALA A 704 -6.85 -9.09 -1.91
CA ALA A 704 -6.84 -8.78 -3.33
C ALA A 704 -5.69 -9.53 -4.04
N PRO A 705 -5.90 -10.08 -5.26
CA PRO A 705 -4.85 -10.76 -6.00
C PRO A 705 -3.59 -9.90 -6.13
N ALA A 706 -2.42 -10.51 -6.03
CA ALA A 706 -1.17 -9.82 -6.30
C ALA A 706 -1.21 -9.21 -7.71
N GLY A 707 -0.84 -7.92 -7.81
CA GLY A 707 -0.42 -7.38 -9.09
C GLY A 707 0.83 -8.10 -9.61
N PRO A 708 1.23 -7.85 -10.86
CA PRO A 708 2.48 -8.41 -11.40
C PRO A 708 3.64 -8.16 -10.43
N ALA A 709 4.40 -9.21 -10.11
CA ALA A 709 5.51 -9.11 -9.18
C ALA A 709 6.50 -8.05 -9.67
N ARG A 710 6.74 -7.02 -8.85
CA ARG A 710 7.86 -6.09 -9.06
C ARG A 710 9.15 -6.85 -8.76
N GLY A 711 9.72 -7.48 -9.78
CA GLY A 711 11.10 -7.98 -9.70
C GLY A 711 12.06 -6.83 -9.41
N THR A 712 13.22 -7.13 -8.82
CA THR A 712 14.30 -6.17 -8.64
C THR A 712 14.59 -5.50 -9.97
N SER A 713 14.55 -4.17 -10.04
CA SER A 713 14.83 -3.46 -11.29
C SER A 713 16.27 -3.73 -11.74
N PRO A 714 16.59 -3.67 -13.04
CA PRO A 714 17.96 -3.92 -13.53
C PRO A 714 19.01 -3.05 -12.85
N ASP A 715 18.61 -1.85 -12.41
CA ASP A 715 19.41 -0.90 -11.67
C ASP A 715 19.71 -1.37 -10.25
N LEU A 716 18.66 -1.72 -9.49
CA LEU A 716 18.81 -2.22 -8.13
C LEU A 716 19.57 -3.57 -8.11
N ALA A 717 19.45 -4.37 -9.16
CA ALA A 717 20.21 -5.62 -9.32
C ALA A 717 21.70 -5.39 -9.59
N ARG A 718 22.06 -4.34 -10.35
CA ARG A 718 23.46 -3.91 -10.54
C ARG A 718 24.05 -3.24 -9.30
N ALA A 719 23.25 -2.45 -8.60
CA ALA A 719 23.64 -1.76 -7.37
C ALA A 719 23.87 -2.71 -6.19
N MET A 720 23.16 -3.85 -6.14
CA MET A 720 23.33 -4.88 -5.13
C MET A 720 24.72 -5.53 -5.22
N THR A 721 25.47 -5.51 -4.12
CA THR A 721 26.77 -6.20 -4.06
C THR A 721 26.59 -7.72 -4.12
N THR A 722 27.62 -8.44 -4.59
CA THR A 722 27.62 -9.90 -4.65
C THR A 722 27.41 -10.53 -3.26
N SER A 723 27.88 -9.88 -2.19
CA SER A 723 27.65 -10.31 -0.80
C SER A 723 26.18 -10.16 -0.39
N GLN A 724 25.57 -8.98 -0.60
CA GLN A 724 24.16 -8.74 -0.30
C GLN A 724 23.23 -9.69 -1.06
N TRP A 725 23.59 -10.05 -2.30
CA TRP A 725 22.84 -11.07 -3.03
C TRP A 725 22.96 -12.46 -2.38
N TRP A 726 24.15 -12.88 -1.95
CA TRP A 726 24.32 -14.15 -1.23
C TRP A 726 23.59 -14.17 0.11
N ASP A 727 23.54 -13.05 0.84
CA ASP A 727 22.72 -12.89 2.04
C ASP A 727 21.23 -13.04 1.72
N ALA A 728 20.75 -12.43 0.62
CA ALA A 728 19.37 -12.56 0.14
C ALA A 728 19.02 -13.97 -0.39
N VAL A 729 20.02 -14.75 -0.83
CA VAL A 729 19.85 -16.19 -1.10
C VAL A 729 19.78 -16.97 0.22
N ALA A 730 20.60 -16.62 1.22
CA ALA A 730 20.61 -17.27 2.52
C ALA A 730 19.30 -17.10 3.30
N THR A 731 18.65 -15.94 3.24
CA THR A 731 17.33 -15.72 3.89
C THR A 731 16.22 -16.61 3.32
N ARG A 732 16.39 -17.17 2.11
CA ARG A 732 15.44 -18.06 1.44
C ARG A 732 15.63 -19.54 1.77
N VAL A 733 16.63 -19.92 2.56
CA VAL A 733 16.87 -21.33 2.93
C VAL A 733 15.88 -21.79 4.00
N ASP A 734 15.09 -22.84 3.73
CA ASP A 734 14.39 -23.56 4.81
C ASP A 734 15.41 -24.41 5.58
N SER A 735 15.82 -23.92 6.75
CA SER A 735 16.80 -24.58 7.60
C SER A 735 16.41 -25.99 8.07
N ARG A 736 15.12 -26.36 8.04
CA ARG A 736 14.68 -27.73 8.35
C ARG A 736 14.86 -28.66 7.16
N ALA A 737 14.63 -28.17 5.94
CA ALA A 737 14.92 -28.92 4.71
C ALA A 737 16.45 -29.05 4.47
N ALA A 738 17.22 -28.06 4.91
CA ALA A 738 18.67 -28.02 4.83
C ALA A 738 19.40 -28.68 6.03
N ASP A 739 18.68 -29.25 7.01
CA ASP A 739 19.35 -29.92 8.13
C ASP A 739 20.15 -31.16 7.67
N GLY A 740 21.33 -31.35 8.26
CA GLY A 740 22.30 -32.36 7.82
C GLY A 740 22.96 -32.09 6.45
N MET A 741 22.53 -31.08 5.70
CA MET A 741 23.20 -30.67 4.46
C MET A 741 24.55 -30.00 4.77
N ALA A 742 25.58 -30.39 4.02
CA ALA A 742 26.92 -29.84 4.15
C ALA A 742 27.60 -29.79 2.78
N PHE A 743 28.01 -28.59 2.35
CA PHE A 743 28.88 -28.39 1.19
C PHE A 743 29.58 -27.03 1.24
N ILE A 744 30.70 -26.91 0.51
CA ILE A 744 31.43 -25.66 0.31
C ILE A 744 31.50 -25.35 -1.20
N ILE A 745 31.12 -24.13 -1.59
CA ILE A 745 31.22 -23.61 -2.94
C ILE A 745 32.21 -22.44 -2.96
N ASN A 746 33.23 -22.50 -3.81
CA ASN A 746 33.97 -21.29 -4.20
C ASN A 746 33.18 -20.60 -5.32
N PHE A 747 32.86 -19.32 -5.17
CA PHE A 747 32.21 -18.51 -6.20
C PHE A 747 33.14 -17.39 -6.64
N VAL A 748 33.43 -17.30 -7.94
CA VAL A 748 34.42 -16.37 -8.50
C VAL A 748 33.80 -15.61 -9.67
N THR A 749 33.92 -14.28 -9.64
CA THR A 749 33.46 -13.38 -10.70
C THR A 749 34.65 -12.86 -11.52
N PRO A 750 34.93 -13.38 -12.73
CA PRO A 750 36.17 -13.07 -13.44
C PRO A 750 36.29 -11.63 -13.96
N ASP A 751 35.16 -10.96 -14.18
CA ASP A 751 35.07 -9.57 -14.68
C ASP A 751 35.32 -8.53 -13.57
N THR A 752 34.87 -8.78 -12.34
CA THR A 752 35.14 -7.91 -11.17
C THR A 752 36.35 -8.37 -10.34
N GLY A 753 36.76 -9.62 -10.49
CA GLY A 753 37.85 -10.25 -9.73
C GLY A 753 37.48 -10.69 -8.31
N GLU A 754 36.21 -10.59 -7.91
CA GLU A 754 35.76 -10.99 -6.58
C GLU A 754 35.78 -12.52 -6.41
N GLN A 755 35.93 -12.95 -5.16
CA GLN A 755 36.02 -14.35 -4.76
C GLN A 755 35.27 -14.52 -3.45
N PHE A 756 34.46 -15.57 -3.35
CA PHE A 756 33.67 -15.88 -2.17
C PHE A 756 33.80 -17.36 -1.83
N VAL A 757 33.79 -17.66 -0.53
CA VAL A 757 33.43 -18.99 -0.04
C VAL A 757 31.98 -18.93 0.41
N ILE A 758 31.15 -19.85 -0.11
CA ILE A 758 29.77 -20.06 0.31
C ILE A 758 29.70 -21.43 1.00
N GLU A 759 29.36 -21.47 2.29
CA GLU A 759 29.28 -22.72 3.08
C GLU A 759 27.83 -22.98 3.48
N MET A 760 27.30 -24.15 3.10
CA MET A 760 26.06 -24.69 3.65
C MET A 760 26.42 -25.61 4.80
N ARG A 761 25.91 -25.34 6.00
CA ARG A 761 26.10 -26.20 7.17
C ARG A 761 25.06 -25.95 8.24
N GLY A 762 24.55 -27.02 8.86
CA GLY A 762 23.61 -26.94 9.98
C GLY A 762 22.33 -26.16 9.62
N GLY A 763 21.76 -26.45 8.45
CA GLY A 763 20.58 -25.74 7.93
C GLY A 763 20.81 -24.26 7.56
N THR A 764 22.05 -23.79 7.51
CA THR A 764 22.38 -22.37 7.30
C THR A 764 23.35 -22.22 6.12
N LEU A 765 23.08 -21.25 5.25
CA LEU A 765 24.00 -20.81 4.20
C LEU A 765 24.74 -19.56 4.68
N THR A 766 26.06 -19.54 4.59
CA THR A 766 26.91 -18.39 4.91
C THR A 766 27.81 -18.04 3.73
N ASN A 767 28.27 -16.79 3.66
CA ASN A 767 29.24 -16.35 2.67
C ASN A 767 30.36 -15.50 3.30
N ILE A 768 31.53 -15.49 2.67
CA ILE A 768 32.63 -14.56 3.01
C ILE A 768 33.38 -14.16 1.74
N SER A 769 33.55 -12.84 1.55
CA SER A 769 34.28 -12.26 0.42
C SER A 769 35.79 -12.24 0.65
N GLY A 770 36.57 -12.35 -0.43
CA GLY A 770 38.04 -12.31 -0.45
C GLY A 770 38.74 -13.65 -0.21
N TYR A 771 38.00 -14.76 -0.13
CA TYR A 771 38.52 -16.09 0.18
C TYR A 771 38.12 -17.14 -0.85
N GLN A 772 38.90 -18.22 -0.90
CA GLN A 772 38.56 -19.50 -1.51
C GLN A 772 38.95 -20.62 -0.54
N SER A 773 38.17 -21.70 -0.51
CA SER A 773 38.47 -22.92 0.25
C SER A 773 39.22 -23.92 -0.63
N GLU A 774 40.31 -24.49 -0.10
CA GLU A 774 41.01 -25.64 -0.69
C GLU A 774 40.17 -26.94 -0.63
N GLN A 775 39.09 -26.95 0.15
CA GLN A 775 38.19 -28.08 0.37
C GLN A 775 36.81 -27.87 -0.25
N ALA A 776 36.68 -26.96 -1.23
CA ALA A 776 35.41 -26.71 -1.91
C ALA A 776 34.93 -27.94 -2.69
N ASP A 777 33.69 -28.35 -2.44
CA ASP A 777 33.00 -29.40 -3.21
C ASP A 777 32.81 -28.98 -4.67
N ALA A 778 32.55 -27.69 -4.91
CA ALA A 778 32.45 -27.11 -6.25
C ALA A 778 33.10 -25.72 -6.34
N THR A 779 33.58 -25.36 -7.53
CA THR A 779 34.00 -23.99 -7.86
C THR A 779 33.17 -23.48 -9.03
N ILE A 780 32.43 -22.40 -8.82
CA ILE A 780 31.63 -21.70 -9.83
C ILE A 780 32.42 -20.48 -10.31
N ARG A 781 32.54 -20.34 -11.64
CA ARG A 781 33.13 -19.17 -12.30
C ARG A 781 32.08 -18.55 -13.22
N MET A 782 31.58 -17.37 -12.90
CA MET A 782 30.51 -16.68 -13.64
C MET A 782 30.74 -15.18 -13.55
N ASN A 783 30.65 -14.44 -14.65
CA ASN A 783 30.82 -12.98 -14.60
C ASN A 783 29.71 -12.35 -13.74
N ARG A 784 30.03 -11.30 -12.98
CA ARG A 784 29.08 -10.52 -12.20
C ARG A 784 27.99 -9.92 -13.09
N SER A 785 28.33 -9.57 -14.32
CA SER A 785 27.39 -9.14 -15.37
C SER A 785 26.43 -10.24 -15.85
N ASP A 786 26.84 -11.51 -15.90
CA ASP A 786 25.94 -12.64 -16.19
C ASP A 786 24.99 -12.91 -15.00
N LEU A 787 25.48 -12.66 -13.78
CA LEU A 787 24.75 -12.82 -12.52
C LEU A 787 23.59 -11.83 -12.34
N ASP A 788 23.63 -10.62 -12.95
CA ASP A 788 22.54 -9.62 -12.86
C ASP A 788 21.17 -10.23 -13.16
N THR A 789 21.10 -11.10 -14.17
CA THR A 789 19.84 -11.79 -14.56
C THR A 789 19.32 -12.76 -13.50
N VAL A 790 20.19 -13.30 -12.65
CA VAL A 790 19.84 -14.15 -11.52
C VAL A 790 19.38 -13.30 -10.34
N ILE A 791 20.01 -12.15 -10.09
CA ILE A 791 19.62 -11.18 -9.06
C ILE A 791 18.25 -10.58 -9.36
N MET A 792 17.95 -10.30 -10.63
CA MET A 792 16.62 -9.88 -11.10
C MET A 792 15.55 -10.99 -11.04
N GLY A 793 15.92 -12.25 -10.73
CA GLY A 793 15.01 -13.39 -10.78
C GLY A 793 14.56 -13.82 -12.19
N GLN A 794 15.20 -13.30 -13.25
CA GLN A 794 14.91 -13.64 -14.65
C GLN A 794 15.53 -14.99 -15.07
N ALA A 795 16.52 -15.46 -14.32
CA ALA A 795 17.21 -16.73 -14.51
C ALA A 795 17.62 -17.33 -13.16
N THR A 796 18.05 -18.60 -13.16
CA THR A 796 18.75 -19.21 -12.03
C THR A 796 20.23 -19.44 -12.36
N LEU A 797 21.09 -19.54 -11.34
CA LEU A 797 22.49 -19.99 -11.48
C LEU A 797 22.61 -21.22 -12.40
N ALA A 798 21.78 -22.23 -12.17
CA ALA A 798 21.78 -23.47 -12.95
C ALA A 798 21.43 -23.24 -14.43
N THR A 799 20.45 -22.39 -14.73
CA THR A 799 20.11 -22.06 -16.13
C THR A 799 21.20 -21.26 -16.84
N GLN A 800 21.89 -20.34 -16.14
CA GLN A 800 22.99 -19.57 -16.72
C GLN A 800 24.24 -20.43 -16.99
N LEU A 801 24.60 -21.28 -16.04
CA LEU A 801 25.66 -22.28 -16.21
C LEU A 801 25.33 -23.27 -17.35
N GLY A 802 24.08 -23.74 -17.44
CA GLY A 802 23.62 -24.59 -18.53
C GLY A 802 23.63 -23.91 -19.90
N ALA A 803 23.45 -22.58 -19.94
CA ALA A 803 23.59 -21.76 -21.15
C ALA A 803 25.05 -21.40 -21.50
N GLY A 804 26.03 -21.87 -20.72
CA GLY A 804 27.46 -21.58 -20.94
C GLY A 804 27.90 -20.19 -20.48
N ARG A 805 27.06 -19.43 -19.75
CA ARG A 805 27.40 -18.13 -19.17
C ARG A 805 28.14 -18.29 -17.83
N GLY A 806 29.20 -19.09 -17.86
CA GLY A 806 29.96 -19.52 -16.69
C GLY A 806 30.33 -21.00 -16.73
N GLN A 807 31.06 -21.45 -15.72
CA GLN A 807 31.54 -22.82 -15.56
C GLN A 807 31.39 -23.28 -14.12
N VAL A 808 31.23 -24.59 -13.93
CA VAL A 808 31.25 -25.24 -12.62
C VAL A 808 32.22 -26.42 -12.66
N GLU A 809 33.20 -26.39 -11.75
CA GLU A 809 34.19 -27.44 -11.52
C GLU A 809 33.82 -28.19 -10.24
N GLY A 810 34.08 -29.51 -10.16
CA GLY A 810 33.78 -30.32 -8.98
C GLY A 810 32.36 -30.92 -8.96
N ASN A 811 31.76 -31.02 -7.79
CA ASN A 811 30.49 -31.68 -7.52
C ASN A 811 29.28 -30.79 -7.87
N VAL A 812 28.79 -30.87 -9.10
CA VAL A 812 27.64 -30.09 -9.58
C VAL A 812 26.34 -30.33 -8.78
N ALA A 813 26.22 -31.44 -8.04
CA ALA A 813 25.02 -31.75 -7.27
C ALA A 813 24.73 -30.74 -6.15
N VAL A 814 25.72 -29.99 -5.67
CA VAL A 814 25.53 -28.94 -4.65
C VAL A 814 24.57 -27.84 -5.09
N LEU A 815 24.49 -27.57 -6.41
CA LEU A 815 23.53 -26.62 -6.97
C LEU A 815 22.09 -27.12 -6.86
N GLN A 816 21.88 -28.43 -7.03
CA GLN A 816 20.56 -29.06 -6.87
C GLN A 816 20.18 -29.15 -5.39
N GLN A 817 21.15 -29.43 -4.51
CA GLN A 817 20.97 -29.40 -3.06
C GLN A 817 20.55 -28.01 -2.58
N LEU A 818 21.28 -26.96 -2.98
CA LEU A 818 20.92 -25.57 -2.68
C LEU A 818 19.51 -25.25 -3.21
N ALA A 819 19.25 -25.50 -4.49
CA ALA A 819 17.94 -25.23 -5.10
C ALA A 819 16.78 -25.99 -4.40
N SER A 820 17.02 -27.17 -3.85
CA SER A 820 16.00 -27.98 -3.16
C SER A 820 15.57 -27.43 -1.79
N VAL A 821 16.32 -26.47 -1.24
CA VAL A 821 16.04 -25.85 0.08
C VAL A 821 15.71 -24.37 0.00
N LEU A 822 15.79 -23.76 -1.20
CA LEU A 822 15.37 -22.37 -1.41
C LEU A 822 13.84 -22.30 -1.55
N VAL A 823 13.19 -21.52 -0.70
CA VAL A 823 11.77 -21.22 -0.79
C VAL A 823 11.48 -20.00 -1.67
N GLU A 824 10.25 -19.91 -2.15
CA GLU A 824 9.66 -18.69 -2.68
C GLU A 824 8.69 -18.13 -1.65
N PHE A 825 8.74 -16.81 -1.43
CA PHE A 825 7.85 -16.15 -0.49
C PHE A 825 6.56 -15.74 -1.19
N ASP A 826 5.43 -16.08 -0.57
CA ASP A 826 4.12 -15.66 -1.03
C ASP A 826 3.94 -14.14 -0.79
N PRO A 827 3.68 -13.31 -1.83
CA PRO A 827 3.44 -11.88 -1.66
C PRO A 827 2.04 -11.56 -1.08
N THR A 828 1.12 -12.54 -1.01
CA THR A 828 -0.26 -12.37 -0.50
C THR A 828 -0.52 -13.16 0.78
N PHE A 829 0.46 -13.23 1.68
CA PHE A 829 0.26 -13.84 3.00
C PHE A 829 -0.81 -13.09 3.83
N GLU A 830 -1.50 -13.84 4.69
CA GLU A 830 -2.52 -13.31 5.60
C GLU A 830 -1.91 -12.39 6.66
N ILE A 831 -2.54 -11.23 6.87
CA ILE A 831 -2.28 -10.38 8.06
C ILE A 831 -3.37 -10.60 9.11
N MET A 832 -4.62 -10.77 8.67
CA MET A 832 -5.75 -11.23 9.49
C MET A 832 -6.13 -12.65 9.07
N PRO A 833 -6.45 -13.57 9.99
CA PRO A 833 -6.72 -14.96 9.64
C PRO A 833 -8.08 -15.13 8.95
N GLY A 834 -8.17 -16.07 8.00
CA GLY A 834 -9.39 -16.32 7.23
C GLY A 834 -9.69 -15.26 6.17
N THR A 835 -8.66 -14.57 5.67
CA THR A 835 -8.72 -13.59 4.56
C THR A 835 -8.19 -14.15 3.24
N LYS A 836 -7.42 -15.25 3.27
CA LYS A 836 -7.01 -15.98 2.07
C LYS A 836 -8.07 -17.02 1.70
N HIS A 837 -8.47 -17.02 0.43
CA HIS A 837 -9.44 -17.95 -0.16
C HIS A 837 -8.76 -19.05 -0.96
#